data_AF-A0A1Q4HGI7-F1
#
_entry.id   AF-A0A1Q4HGI7-F1
#
_cell.length_a   1.000
_cell.length_b   1.000
_cell.length_c   1.000
_cell.angle_alpha   90.00
_cell.angle_beta   90.00
_cell.angle_gamma   90.00
#
_symmetry.space_group_name_H-M   'P 1'
#
loop_
_entity.id
_entity.type
_entity.pdbx_description
1 polymer ?
#
loop_
_entity_poly.entity_id
_entity_poly.type
_entity_poly.pdbx_seq_one_letter_code
_entity_poly.pdbx_strand_id
1 'polypeptide(L)'
;MTMDSTVLGTELTEGATRYPLDPLTGAEIEAAAAVITGSDYATPTLKFVMIQLAEPAKTADLTFKGCQDVPRQAFVTMYDAAAKLIYEAIVDIEARVIDSWTPIPGRFPSYLVEHMTGVEEKVREDPRWQEAVRKRGVTDFSLAMIDPWPAGYYGAQDDHDNSPLICRPLTFIRAAASENGYARPVEGLIVTFDLDTMTVLDIEDHGVVALPGKGGNYTEQFMFSPDNRPAFSGFREDVKTIEITQPDGPSFTVDGWNVKWQKWSLRVGFNPREGLVLHEITYDDRGTVRPIMYRAALSEMVVPYGDSSPTHWNKNVFDMGEVGMGFSANPLTLGCDCLGEIFYFDGTVNDSDGNAVTIPNAICMHEEDYGISWKHTDFRTGEVEVRRSRRLVISMICTVGNYEYGFFWYLYNDASIEMEVKLTGVLTTGAVPEGETPRWGKMVAPGMYGPNHQHFFNFRMDMSVDGPGNSVYEVDSIPEPDPALNPHHNAWITRDTLVGSEAEGARDWDHATGRYWKVVNPSKLNEFGAPVGYKLMPKDIVPVMVQEGSVIYDRARFVQHNLWVTKYDPKELYAAGDYMYQCAEAQGLPQFVADDAPLEDTDVVLWYTVGAHHVVCPEDWPVMPCHYTGFKLKPVGFFDGNPALDLPPSPPKACHAK
;
A
#
# COMPACT_ATOMS: atom_id res chain seq x y z
N MET A 1 12.49 16.58 -2.44
CA MET A 1 12.10 17.38 -1.27
C MET A 1 13.31 17.45 -0.37
N THR A 2 13.82 18.65 -0.07
CA THR A 2 14.91 18.80 0.91
C THR A 2 14.31 18.63 2.29
N MET A 3 14.66 17.54 2.97
CA MET A 3 14.33 17.32 4.38
C MET A 3 15.15 18.30 5.21
N ASP A 4 14.63 19.51 5.43
CA ASP A 4 15.25 20.43 6.36
C ASP A 4 15.05 19.91 7.78
N SER A 5 16.18 19.70 8.47
CA SER A 5 16.29 19.15 9.82
C SER A 5 15.35 19.86 10.81
N THR A 6 14.31 19.16 11.27
CA THR A 6 13.51 19.56 12.43
C THR A 6 13.98 18.78 13.66
N VAL A 7 15.06 19.25 14.28
CA VAL A 7 15.42 18.86 15.64
C VAL A 7 14.57 19.67 16.61
N LEU A 8 13.65 19.02 17.35
CA LEU A 8 13.07 19.58 18.57
C LEU A 8 12.65 18.49 19.58
N GLY A 9 13.22 18.58 20.79
CA GLY A 9 12.50 18.30 22.04
C GLY A 9 12.66 16.91 22.67
N THR A 10 13.81 16.63 23.28
CA THR A 10 13.95 15.53 24.24
C THR A 10 13.20 15.82 25.54
N GLU A 11 11.97 15.31 25.66
CA GLU A 11 11.41 14.89 26.95
C GLU A 11 10.68 13.56 26.73
N LEU A 12 11.22 12.46 27.28
CA LEU A 12 10.44 11.25 27.52
C LEU A 12 9.30 11.67 28.44
N THR A 13 8.07 11.73 27.92
CA THR A 13 6.89 11.97 28.74
C THR A 13 6.67 10.75 29.63
N GLU A 14 7.25 10.78 30.83
CA GLU A 14 6.86 9.92 31.93
C GLU A 14 5.35 10.09 32.17
N GLY A 15 4.54 9.11 31.79
CA GLY A 15 3.15 9.02 32.25
C GLY A 15 2.08 8.51 31.28
N ALA A 16 2.35 8.29 29.99
CA ALA A 16 1.39 7.59 29.13
C ALA A 16 1.58 6.07 29.26
N THR A 17 0.54 5.35 29.70
CA THR A 17 0.56 3.88 29.69
C THR A 17 0.55 3.40 28.25
N ARG A 18 1.71 2.97 27.75
CA ARG A 18 1.89 2.52 26.38
C ARG A 18 1.33 1.12 26.18
N TYR A 19 0.66 0.89 25.06
CA TYR A 19 0.18 -0.43 24.68
C TYR A 19 1.23 -1.18 23.85
N PRO A 20 1.39 -2.51 23.98
CA PRO A 20 2.47 -3.24 23.31
C PRO A 20 2.49 -3.16 21.78
N LEU A 21 1.36 -2.88 21.14
CA LEU A 21 1.24 -2.70 19.68
C LEU A 21 1.25 -1.23 19.21
N ASP A 22 1.34 -0.26 20.12
CA ASP A 22 1.52 1.14 19.70
C ASP A 22 2.84 1.26 18.91
N PRO A 23 2.97 2.07 17.85
CA PRO A 23 4.24 2.31 17.15
C PRO A 23 5.39 2.78 18.06
N LEU A 24 6.64 2.63 17.61
CA LEU A 24 7.78 3.24 18.30
C LEU A 24 7.66 4.77 18.23
N THR A 25 7.93 5.44 19.35
CA THR A 25 8.12 6.89 19.38
C THR A 25 9.51 7.25 18.84
N GLY A 26 9.71 8.52 18.47
CA GLY A 26 11.04 8.99 18.02
C GLY A 26 12.15 8.74 19.04
N ALA A 27 11.89 8.96 20.33
CA ALA A 27 12.87 8.70 21.39
C ALA A 27 13.27 7.22 21.48
N GLU A 28 12.39 6.30 21.08
CA GLU A 28 12.65 4.86 21.12
C GLU A 28 13.37 4.36 19.89
N ILE A 29 13.08 4.96 18.73
CA ILE A 29 13.87 4.78 17.51
C ILE A 29 15.32 5.20 17.78
N GLU A 30 15.52 6.41 18.31
CA GLU A 30 16.85 6.93 18.64
C GLU A 30 17.53 6.11 19.74
N ALA A 31 16.79 5.64 20.74
CA ALA A 31 17.35 4.76 21.78
C ALA A 31 17.81 3.42 21.20
N ALA A 32 17.05 2.80 20.31
CA ALA A 32 17.45 1.57 19.64
C ALA A 32 18.70 1.78 18.76
N ALA A 33 18.74 2.88 18.01
CA ALA A 33 19.91 3.27 17.23
C ALA A 33 21.15 3.53 18.10
N ALA A 34 20.98 4.19 19.25
CA ALA A 34 22.05 4.46 20.20
C ALA A 34 22.65 3.18 20.80
N VAL A 35 21.82 2.16 21.07
CA VAL A 35 22.29 0.85 21.54
C VAL A 35 23.17 0.17 20.49
N ILE A 36 22.77 0.20 19.23
CA ILE A 36 23.53 -0.41 18.13
C ILE A 36 24.83 0.37 17.85
N THR A 37 24.76 1.69 17.70
CA THR A 37 25.93 2.54 17.43
C THR A 37 26.96 2.53 18.55
N GLY A 38 26.54 2.31 19.79
CA GLY A 38 27.42 2.14 20.94
C GLY A 38 27.99 0.73 21.13
N SER A 39 27.59 -0.24 20.30
CA SER A 39 28.02 -1.64 20.41
C SER A 39 29.27 -1.96 19.58
N ASP A 40 29.87 -3.12 19.84
CA ASP A 40 30.99 -3.65 19.06
C ASP A 40 30.60 -4.05 17.62
N TYR A 41 29.29 -4.05 17.28
CA TYR A 41 28.82 -4.33 15.92
C TYR A 41 28.84 -3.10 15.01
N ALA A 42 28.91 -1.89 15.57
CA ALA A 42 28.89 -0.67 14.78
C ALA A 42 30.17 -0.54 13.94
N THR A 43 30.00 -0.19 12.66
CA THR A 43 31.10 0.14 11.75
C THR A 43 30.90 1.53 11.18
N PRO A 44 31.96 2.18 10.63
CA PRO A 44 31.82 3.49 9.99
C PRO A 44 30.90 3.50 8.75
N THR A 45 30.60 2.33 8.19
CA THR A 45 29.82 2.14 6.96
C THR A 45 28.47 1.48 7.21
N LEU A 46 28.15 1.15 8.46
CA LEU A 46 26.85 0.63 8.85
C LEU A 46 25.81 1.76 8.87
N LYS A 47 24.75 1.60 8.08
CA LYS A 47 23.63 2.54 7.99
C LYS A 47 22.33 1.86 8.38
N PHE A 48 21.44 2.62 9.01
CA PHE A 48 20.09 2.14 9.34
C PHE A 48 19.22 2.19 8.09
N VAL A 49 18.58 1.06 7.77
CA VAL A 49 17.61 0.94 6.68
C VAL A 49 16.22 1.25 7.26
N MET A 50 15.73 0.41 8.18
CA MET A 50 14.46 0.60 8.86
C MET A 50 14.58 0.23 10.35
N ILE A 51 14.06 1.10 11.22
CA ILE A 51 13.84 0.84 12.65
C ILE A 51 12.33 0.82 12.88
N GLN A 52 11.80 -0.31 13.33
CA GLN A 52 10.38 -0.47 13.57
C GLN A 52 10.10 -1.28 14.83
N LEU A 53 8.85 -1.26 15.29
CA LEU A 53 8.43 -2.12 16.40
C LEU A 53 8.67 -3.58 16.00
N ALA A 54 9.38 -4.34 16.86
CA ALA A 54 9.28 -5.78 16.82
C ALA A 54 7.93 -6.14 17.45
N GLU A 55 6.90 -6.33 16.63
CA GLU A 55 5.56 -6.64 17.13
C GLU A 55 5.62 -7.85 18.06
N PRO A 56 5.11 -7.76 19.31
CA PRO A 56 5.09 -8.90 20.21
C PRO A 56 4.25 -10.03 19.64
N ALA A 57 4.61 -11.27 19.97
CA ALA A 57 3.89 -12.45 19.50
C ALA A 57 2.39 -12.38 19.86
N LYS A 58 1.54 -12.74 18.89
CA LYS A 58 0.08 -12.80 19.04
C LYS A 58 -0.30 -13.64 20.27
N THR A 59 -1.15 -13.08 21.13
CA THR A 59 -1.63 -13.76 22.34
C THR A 59 -2.80 -14.69 22.01
N ALA A 60 -2.99 -15.74 22.81
CA ALA A 60 -4.13 -16.64 22.67
C ALA A 60 -5.50 -15.93 22.88
N ASP A 61 -5.51 -14.87 23.70
CA ASP A 61 -6.69 -14.05 23.96
C ASP A 61 -6.91 -12.95 22.90
N LEU A 62 -6.04 -12.85 21.89
CA LEU A 62 -6.10 -11.88 20.80
C LEU A 62 -6.07 -10.41 21.27
N THR A 63 -5.51 -10.18 22.47
CA THR A 63 -5.31 -8.86 23.06
C THR A 63 -4.14 -8.88 24.03
N PHE A 64 -3.48 -7.74 24.21
CA PHE A 64 -2.48 -7.52 25.26
C PHE A 64 -3.05 -6.85 26.51
N LYS A 65 -4.36 -6.59 26.55
CA LYS A 65 -4.99 -5.99 27.73
C LYS A 65 -4.83 -6.91 28.95
N GLY A 66 -4.12 -6.41 29.97
CA GLY A 66 -3.85 -7.17 31.19
C GLY A 66 -2.59 -8.03 31.13
N CYS A 67 -1.89 -8.08 30.00
CA CYS A 67 -0.54 -8.63 29.93
C CYS A 67 0.41 -7.71 30.71
N GLN A 68 1.30 -8.32 31.49
CA GLN A 68 2.40 -7.64 32.18
C GLN A 68 3.72 -8.05 31.53
N ASP A 69 4.73 -7.20 31.64
CA ASP A 69 6.11 -7.50 31.24
C ASP A 69 6.27 -7.92 29.77
N VAL A 70 5.48 -7.35 28.85
CA VAL A 70 5.69 -7.52 27.41
C VAL A 70 6.94 -6.72 27.02
N PRO A 71 8.04 -7.36 26.59
CA PRO A 71 9.27 -6.65 26.27
C PRO A 71 9.03 -5.63 25.18
N ARG A 72 9.61 -4.44 25.33
CA ARG A 72 9.56 -3.44 24.28
C ARG A 72 10.78 -3.53 23.40
N GLN A 73 10.57 -4.09 22.21
CA GLN A 73 11.65 -4.38 21.28
C GLN A 73 11.51 -3.60 19.97
N ALA A 74 12.65 -3.19 19.41
CA ALA A 74 12.76 -2.69 18.04
C ALA A 74 13.35 -3.78 17.14
N PHE A 75 12.74 -4.00 15.97
CA PHE A 75 13.35 -4.72 14.87
C PHE A 75 14.06 -3.71 13.98
N VAL A 76 15.36 -3.93 13.77
CA VAL A 76 16.24 -3.01 13.07
C VAL A 76 16.89 -3.73 11.90
N THR A 77 16.71 -3.19 10.70
CA THR A 77 17.46 -3.60 9.51
C THR A 77 18.53 -2.56 9.21
N MET A 78 19.74 -3.03 8.93
CA MET A 78 20.91 -2.20 8.64
C MET A 78 21.65 -2.75 7.43
N TYR A 79 22.44 -1.89 6.79
CA TYR A 79 23.30 -2.27 5.69
C TYR A 79 24.70 -1.70 5.91
N ASP A 80 25.71 -2.57 5.83
CA ASP A 80 27.12 -2.17 5.84
C ASP A 80 27.68 -2.25 4.42
N ALA A 81 27.90 -1.09 3.80
CA ALA A 81 28.39 -1.00 2.43
C ALA A 81 29.80 -1.57 2.25
N ALA A 82 30.66 -1.53 3.28
CA ALA A 82 32.01 -2.09 3.18
C ALA A 82 31.98 -3.63 3.24
N ALA A 83 31.09 -4.19 4.07
CA ALA A 83 30.88 -5.62 4.15
C ALA A 83 29.98 -6.15 3.02
N LYS A 84 29.22 -5.26 2.37
CA LYS A 84 28.15 -5.58 1.42
C LYS A 84 27.19 -6.60 2.03
N LEU A 85 26.68 -6.27 3.20
CA LEU A 85 25.91 -7.19 4.03
C LEU A 85 24.80 -6.47 4.79
N ILE A 86 23.62 -7.08 4.79
CA ILE A 86 22.50 -6.65 5.62
C ILE A 86 22.63 -7.32 6.99
N TYR A 87 22.24 -6.58 8.03
CA TYR A 87 22.08 -7.10 9.37
C TYR A 87 20.67 -6.83 9.88
N GLU A 88 20.09 -7.84 10.50
CA GLU A 88 18.88 -7.72 11.31
C GLU A 88 19.25 -7.73 12.78
N ALA A 89 18.62 -6.88 13.59
CA ALA A 89 18.77 -6.90 15.03
C ALA A 89 17.41 -6.76 15.73
N ILE A 90 17.30 -7.42 16.88
CA ILE A 90 16.25 -7.15 17.86
C ILE A 90 16.91 -6.41 19.03
N VAL A 91 16.43 -5.22 19.33
CA VAL A 91 16.93 -4.40 20.44
C VAL A 91 15.84 -4.30 21.50
N ASP A 92 16.10 -4.80 22.71
CA ASP A 92 15.28 -4.46 23.88
C ASP A 92 15.63 -3.03 24.31
N ILE A 93 14.65 -2.14 24.14
CA ILE A 93 14.83 -0.70 24.30
C ILE A 93 14.96 -0.33 25.78
N GLU A 94 14.23 -1.03 26.65
CA GLU A 94 14.22 -0.76 28.08
C GLU A 94 15.47 -1.33 28.75
N ALA A 95 15.83 -2.58 28.42
CA ALA A 95 17.03 -3.23 28.91
C ALA A 95 18.32 -2.68 28.25
N ARG A 96 18.20 -1.98 27.12
CA ARG A 96 19.31 -1.42 26.32
C ARG A 96 20.31 -2.50 25.90
N VAL A 97 19.78 -3.61 25.39
CA VAL A 97 20.58 -4.75 24.92
C VAL A 97 20.16 -5.15 23.52
N ILE A 98 21.13 -5.68 22.76
CA ILE A 98 20.88 -6.32 21.47
C ILE A 98 20.59 -7.79 21.76
N ASP A 99 19.32 -8.19 21.67
CA ASP A 99 18.88 -9.57 21.93
C ASP A 99 19.26 -10.53 20.81
N SER A 100 19.29 -10.03 19.57
CA SER A 100 19.77 -10.80 18.42
C SER A 100 20.44 -9.91 17.40
N TRP A 101 21.40 -10.48 16.67
CA TRP A 101 22.14 -9.87 15.58
C TRP A 101 22.37 -10.93 14.50
N THR A 102 21.74 -10.77 13.35
CA THR A 102 21.66 -11.79 12.30
C THR A 102 22.16 -11.23 10.98
N PRO A 103 23.24 -11.77 10.37
CA PRO A 103 23.66 -11.39 9.03
C PRO A 103 22.76 -12.02 7.97
N ILE A 104 22.39 -11.25 6.95
CA ILE A 104 21.58 -11.68 5.80
C ILE A 104 22.42 -11.60 4.52
N PRO A 105 23.16 -12.66 4.15
CA PRO A 105 24.05 -12.65 2.99
C PRO A 105 23.27 -12.76 1.68
N GLY A 106 23.88 -12.28 0.58
CA GLY A 106 23.34 -12.48 -0.78
C GLY A 106 22.15 -11.59 -1.12
N ARG A 107 21.90 -10.53 -0.34
CA ARG A 107 20.75 -9.64 -0.48
C ARG A 107 21.17 -8.18 -0.39
N PHE A 108 20.41 -7.32 -1.06
CA PHE A 108 20.53 -5.87 -0.96
C PHE A 108 19.38 -5.26 -0.16
N PRO A 109 19.63 -4.16 0.57
CA PRO A 109 18.60 -3.48 1.33
C PRO A 109 17.61 -2.78 0.38
N SER A 110 16.46 -2.39 0.91
CA SER A 110 15.65 -1.31 0.35
C SER A 110 16.44 0.00 0.31
N TYR A 111 15.92 1.00 -0.40
CA TYR A 111 16.59 2.30 -0.50
C TYR A 111 16.91 2.93 0.86
N LEU A 112 18.14 3.44 1.00
CA LEU A 112 18.50 4.38 2.05
C LEU A 112 18.00 5.79 1.69
N VAL A 113 17.77 6.63 2.69
CA VAL A 113 17.31 8.02 2.50
C VAL A 113 18.29 8.82 1.64
N GLU A 114 19.61 8.61 1.82
CA GLU A 114 20.66 9.27 1.03
C GLU A 114 20.66 8.87 -0.45
N HIS A 115 20.26 7.64 -0.78
CA HIS A 115 20.12 7.18 -2.17
C HIS A 115 19.08 8.00 -2.93
N MET A 116 18.00 8.43 -2.25
CA MET A 116 16.91 9.19 -2.88
C MET A 116 17.27 10.65 -3.15
N THR A 117 18.33 11.19 -2.53
CA THR A 117 18.67 12.63 -2.60
C THR A 117 19.96 12.94 -3.36
N GLY A 118 20.88 11.97 -3.51
CA GLY A 118 22.18 12.20 -4.17
C GLY A 118 22.30 11.78 -5.64
N VAL A 119 21.46 10.84 -6.11
CA VAL A 119 21.58 10.26 -7.46
C VAL A 119 21.42 11.31 -8.57
N GLU A 120 20.42 12.18 -8.47
CA GLU A 120 20.17 13.23 -9.48
C GLU A 120 21.41 14.12 -9.67
N GLU A 121 22.01 14.58 -8.56
CA GLU A 121 23.17 15.45 -8.62
C GLU A 121 24.35 14.76 -9.32
N LYS A 122 24.66 13.52 -8.93
CA LYS A 122 25.81 12.78 -9.46
C LYS A 122 25.65 12.39 -10.92
N VAL A 123 24.44 12.01 -11.36
CA VAL A 123 24.18 11.73 -12.78
C VAL A 123 24.32 12.99 -13.62
N ARG A 124 23.82 14.14 -13.13
CA ARG A 124 23.93 15.43 -13.82
C ARG A 124 25.38 15.91 -13.99
N GLU A 125 26.26 15.57 -13.04
CA GLU A 125 27.69 15.88 -13.09
C GLU A 125 28.48 15.02 -14.09
N ASP A 126 27.97 13.84 -14.48
CA ASP A 126 28.72 12.91 -15.33
C ASP A 126 28.86 13.43 -16.78
N PRO A 127 30.09 13.55 -17.30
CA PRO A 127 30.32 14.12 -18.63
C PRO A 127 29.75 13.27 -19.77
N ARG A 128 29.61 11.95 -19.60
CA ARG A 128 29.01 11.04 -20.59
C ARG A 128 27.50 11.28 -20.67
N TRP A 129 26.84 11.49 -19.52
CA TRP A 129 25.41 11.82 -19.46
C TRP A 129 25.15 13.17 -20.12
N GLN A 130 25.96 14.18 -19.76
CA GLN A 130 25.87 15.52 -20.34
C GLN A 130 26.04 15.48 -21.85
N GLU A 131 26.93 14.64 -22.37
CA GLU A 131 27.11 14.47 -23.82
C GLU A 131 25.86 13.85 -24.48
N ALA A 132 25.29 12.80 -23.90
CA ALA A 132 24.06 12.19 -24.41
C ALA A 132 22.86 13.18 -24.42
N VAL A 133 22.78 14.04 -23.40
CA VAL A 133 21.75 15.07 -23.29
C VAL A 133 22.01 16.26 -24.24
N ARG A 134 23.27 16.63 -24.50
CA ARG A 134 23.62 17.63 -25.54
C ARG A 134 23.22 17.18 -26.93
N LYS A 135 23.34 15.89 -27.27
CA LYS A 135 22.86 15.35 -28.55
C LYS A 135 21.35 15.56 -28.77
N ARG A 136 20.59 15.74 -27.68
CA ARG A 136 19.15 16.03 -27.68
C ARG A 136 18.84 17.53 -27.62
N GLY A 137 19.85 18.39 -27.81
CA GLY A 137 19.70 19.84 -27.89
C GLY A 137 19.64 20.57 -26.55
N VAL A 138 20.00 19.92 -25.45
CA VAL A 138 19.95 20.49 -24.09
C VAL A 138 21.36 20.85 -23.61
N THR A 139 21.56 22.11 -23.26
CA THR A 139 22.83 22.62 -22.72
C THR A 139 22.72 23.13 -21.29
N ASP A 140 21.51 23.37 -20.80
CA ASP A 140 21.24 23.73 -19.41
C ASP A 140 20.76 22.49 -18.66
N PHE A 141 21.67 21.89 -17.91
CA PHE A 141 21.38 20.68 -17.14
C PHE A 141 20.70 20.97 -15.80
N SER A 142 20.60 22.23 -15.37
CA SER A 142 19.93 22.59 -14.10
C SER A 142 18.43 22.31 -14.15
N LEU A 143 17.86 22.16 -15.34
CA LEU A 143 16.47 21.81 -15.60
C LEU A 143 16.21 20.29 -15.66
N ALA A 144 17.25 19.47 -15.53
CA ALA A 144 17.09 18.03 -15.48
C ALA A 144 16.36 17.61 -14.19
N MET A 145 15.52 16.60 -14.32
CA MET A 145 14.87 15.86 -13.26
C MET A 145 15.25 14.40 -13.46
N ILE A 146 15.81 13.76 -12.45
CA ILE A 146 16.35 12.40 -12.57
C ILE A 146 15.78 11.55 -11.45
N ASP A 147 14.87 10.65 -11.81
CA ASP A 147 14.19 9.81 -10.83
C ASP A 147 14.99 8.51 -10.59
N PRO A 148 15.46 8.22 -9.36
CA PRO A 148 16.27 7.04 -9.06
C PRO A 148 15.40 5.78 -8.99
N TRP A 149 15.08 5.20 -10.14
CA TRP A 149 14.25 3.99 -10.22
C TRP A 149 15.02 2.74 -9.76
N PRO A 150 14.42 1.87 -8.93
CA PRO A 150 14.96 0.55 -8.63
C PRO A 150 15.36 -0.21 -9.88
N ALA A 151 16.50 -0.91 -9.81
CA ALA A 151 17.05 -1.59 -10.98
C ALA A 151 16.20 -2.77 -11.47
N GLY A 152 15.43 -3.42 -10.59
CA GLY A 152 14.86 -4.74 -10.84
C GLY A 152 15.94 -5.82 -10.87
N TYR A 153 15.69 -6.94 -11.56
CA TYR A 153 16.68 -7.98 -11.79
C TYR A 153 16.53 -8.53 -13.21
N TYR A 154 17.62 -8.56 -13.97
CA TYR A 154 17.57 -8.89 -15.39
C TYR A 154 18.70 -9.79 -15.87
N GLY A 155 19.38 -10.46 -14.95
CA GLY A 155 20.38 -11.47 -15.26
C GLY A 155 21.51 -11.48 -14.26
N ALA A 156 22.49 -12.35 -14.53
CA ALA A 156 23.63 -12.56 -13.65
C ALA A 156 24.42 -11.28 -13.37
N GLN A 157 24.39 -10.28 -14.26
CA GLN A 157 25.05 -8.99 -14.06
C GLN A 157 24.41 -8.12 -12.97
N ASP A 158 23.14 -8.36 -12.62
CA ASP A 158 22.41 -7.65 -11.56
C ASP A 158 22.47 -8.41 -10.22
N ASP A 159 22.97 -9.65 -10.26
CA ASP A 159 23.06 -10.53 -9.11
C ASP A 159 23.98 -10.00 -8.03
N HIS A 160 23.63 -10.26 -6.77
CA HIS A 160 24.41 -9.82 -5.61
C HIS A 160 25.89 -10.17 -5.74
N ASP A 161 26.26 -11.32 -6.31
CA ASP A 161 27.68 -11.70 -6.38
C ASP A 161 28.45 -10.97 -7.50
N ASN A 162 27.76 -10.38 -8.47
CA ASN A 162 28.36 -9.77 -9.66
C ASN A 162 28.10 -8.26 -9.80
N SER A 163 27.14 -7.71 -9.07
CA SER A 163 26.71 -6.31 -9.12
C SER A 163 26.96 -5.61 -7.79
N PRO A 164 27.28 -4.30 -7.74
CA PRO A 164 27.00 -3.49 -6.55
C PRO A 164 25.48 -3.27 -6.38
N LEU A 165 25.09 -2.56 -5.32
CA LEU A 165 23.73 -2.05 -5.19
C LEU A 165 23.51 -0.95 -6.24
N ILE A 166 22.58 -1.15 -7.18
CA ILE A 166 22.39 -0.26 -8.34
C ILE A 166 20.97 0.28 -8.47
N CYS A 167 20.84 1.47 -9.04
CA CYS A 167 19.58 1.96 -9.60
C CYS A 167 19.72 2.27 -11.09
N ARG A 168 18.58 2.43 -11.77
CA ARG A 168 18.50 2.77 -13.20
C ARG A 168 17.71 4.06 -13.41
N PRO A 169 18.32 5.24 -13.19
CA PRO A 169 17.56 6.48 -13.14
C PRO A 169 16.94 6.89 -14.47
N LEU A 170 15.73 7.45 -14.41
CA LEU A 170 15.03 8.00 -15.58
C LEU A 170 15.29 9.49 -15.70
N THR A 171 15.66 9.94 -16.90
CA THR A 171 15.98 11.35 -17.15
C THR A 171 14.81 12.08 -17.82
N PHE A 172 14.46 13.25 -17.27
CA PHE A 172 13.50 14.19 -17.84
C PHE A 172 14.12 15.61 -17.88
N ILE A 173 13.68 16.47 -18.81
CA ILE A 173 14.21 17.84 -18.94
C ILE A 173 13.08 18.87 -18.91
N ARG A 174 12.94 19.61 -17.81
CA ARG A 174 11.96 20.70 -17.70
C ARG A 174 12.21 21.78 -18.76
N ALA A 175 11.17 22.51 -19.20
CA ALA A 175 11.38 23.68 -20.07
C ALA A 175 11.64 24.95 -19.25
N ALA A 176 11.14 25.03 -18.02
CA ALA A 176 11.50 26.04 -17.04
C ALA A 176 11.52 25.48 -15.60
N ALA A 177 12.07 26.24 -14.67
CA ALA A 177 11.99 25.91 -13.24
C ALA A 177 10.51 25.78 -12.81
N SER A 178 10.22 24.77 -11.99
CA SER A 178 8.88 24.45 -11.47
C SER A 178 7.85 23.95 -12.49
N GLU A 179 8.22 23.74 -13.76
CA GLU A 179 7.36 23.03 -14.71
C GLU A 179 7.35 21.52 -14.47
N ASN A 180 6.30 20.86 -14.97
CA ASN A 180 6.18 19.41 -14.97
C ASN A 180 7.28 18.76 -15.84
N GLY A 181 8.27 18.14 -15.21
CA GLY A 181 9.38 17.46 -15.90
C GLY A 181 8.92 16.26 -16.71
N TYR A 182 7.89 15.54 -16.26
CA TYR A 182 7.35 14.36 -16.93
C TYR A 182 6.79 14.68 -18.34
N ALA A 183 6.63 15.96 -18.70
CA ALA A 183 6.22 16.36 -20.04
C ALA A 183 7.33 16.20 -21.10
N ARG A 184 8.58 15.99 -20.67
CA ARG A 184 9.76 15.98 -21.54
C ARG A 184 10.74 14.86 -21.17
N PRO A 185 10.31 13.58 -21.30
CA PRO A 185 11.17 12.42 -21.08
C PRO A 185 12.34 12.38 -22.07
N VAL A 186 13.49 11.92 -21.60
CA VAL A 186 14.67 11.62 -22.41
C VAL A 186 14.64 10.14 -22.80
N GLU A 187 14.12 9.86 -23.99
CA GLU A 187 13.99 8.50 -24.51
C GLU A 187 15.35 7.95 -25.00
N GLY A 188 15.52 6.63 -24.86
CA GLY A 188 16.67 5.87 -25.35
C GLY A 188 17.95 6.08 -24.55
N LEU A 189 17.89 6.73 -23.38
CA LEU A 189 19.03 6.90 -22.48
C LEU A 189 18.82 6.05 -21.24
N ILE A 190 19.76 5.14 -20.97
CA ILE A 190 19.79 4.31 -19.76
C ILE A 190 21.05 4.69 -18.98
N VAL A 191 20.88 4.92 -17.69
CA VAL A 191 21.98 5.15 -16.76
C VAL A 191 21.99 4.01 -15.77
N THR A 192 23.13 3.37 -15.57
CA THR A 192 23.32 2.42 -14.45
C THR A 192 24.17 3.11 -13.40
N PHE A 193 23.64 3.23 -12.19
CA PHE A 193 24.23 4.00 -11.10
C PHE A 193 24.51 3.11 -9.89
N ASP A 194 25.72 3.18 -9.34
CA ASP A 194 26.13 2.49 -8.11
C ASP A 194 25.79 3.34 -6.90
N LEU A 195 24.90 2.82 -6.06
CA LEU A 195 24.41 3.46 -4.84
C LEU A 195 25.40 3.36 -3.69
N ASP A 196 26.26 2.34 -3.65
CA ASP A 196 27.28 2.20 -2.60
C ASP A 196 28.39 3.25 -2.78
N THR A 197 28.83 3.46 -4.03
CA THR A 197 29.92 4.40 -4.33
C THR A 197 29.43 5.78 -4.77
N MET A 198 28.12 5.93 -5.00
CA MET A 198 27.48 7.14 -5.54
C MET A 198 28.09 7.60 -6.87
N THR A 199 28.28 6.65 -7.80
CA THR A 199 28.89 6.91 -9.11
C THR A 199 28.08 6.34 -10.28
N VAL A 200 28.20 6.97 -11.46
CA VAL A 200 27.65 6.42 -12.70
C VAL A 200 28.56 5.30 -13.22
N LEU A 201 28.05 4.08 -13.27
CA LEU A 201 28.78 2.92 -13.80
C LEU A 201 28.77 2.95 -15.33
N ASP A 202 27.58 3.04 -15.92
CA ASP A 202 27.39 2.93 -17.35
C ASP A 202 26.32 3.87 -17.89
N ILE A 203 26.46 4.21 -19.18
CA ILE A 203 25.49 5.00 -19.93
C ILE A 203 25.29 4.37 -21.31
N GLU A 204 24.06 3.92 -21.56
CA GLU A 204 23.64 3.40 -22.84
C GLU A 204 22.77 4.43 -23.56
N ASP A 205 23.18 4.86 -24.76
CA ASP A 205 22.46 5.83 -25.60
C ASP A 205 22.02 5.13 -26.90
N HIS A 206 20.77 4.68 -26.92
CA HIS A 206 20.15 3.90 -28.01
C HIS A 206 19.63 4.75 -29.17
N GLY A 207 20.00 6.03 -29.22
CA GLY A 207 19.62 6.96 -30.27
C GLY A 207 18.81 8.13 -29.76
N VAL A 208 18.82 9.21 -30.54
CA VAL A 208 18.17 10.47 -30.20
C VAL A 208 16.70 10.44 -30.64
N VAL A 209 15.79 10.52 -29.67
CA VAL A 209 14.41 10.94 -29.89
C VAL A 209 14.29 12.39 -29.46
N ALA A 210 13.59 13.21 -30.26
CA ALA A 210 13.39 14.61 -29.93
C ALA A 210 12.55 14.76 -28.66
N LEU A 211 12.93 15.70 -27.78
CA LEU A 211 12.10 16.03 -26.61
C LEU A 211 10.73 16.52 -27.06
N PRO A 212 9.63 16.08 -26.41
CA PRO A 212 8.31 16.62 -26.67
C PRO A 212 8.29 18.15 -26.53
N GLY A 213 7.60 18.80 -27.48
CA GLY A 213 7.60 20.27 -27.61
C GLY A 213 6.43 20.97 -26.94
N LYS A 214 5.45 20.23 -26.40
CA LYS A 214 4.29 20.78 -25.68
C LYS A 214 4.46 20.59 -24.18
N GLY A 215 4.01 21.57 -23.41
CA GLY A 215 3.94 21.45 -21.96
C GLY A 215 2.82 20.51 -21.55
N GLY A 216 2.90 20.00 -20.32
CA GLY A 216 1.78 19.35 -19.64
C GLY A 216 1.81 19.74 -18.17
N ASN A 217 1.60 21.01 -17.93
CA ASN A 217 1.62 21.60 -16.61
C ASN A 217 0.21 21.60 -16.01
N TYR A 218 0.12 21.25 -14.73
CA TYR A 218 -1.12 21.27 -13.93
C TYR A 218 -1.09 22.32 -12.81
N THR A 219 0.03 23.05 -12.66
CA THR A 219 0.14 24.16 -11.70
C THR A 219 -0.43 25.45 -12.29
N GLU A 220 -1.07 26.27 -11.45
CA GLU A 220 -1.69 27.55 -11.85
C GLU A 220 -0.72 28.44 -12.64
N GLN A 221 0.56 28.44 -12.27
CA GLN A 221 1.60 29.24 -12.90
C GLN A 221 1.74 28.96 -14.42
N PHE A 222 1.52 27.72 -14.87
CA PHE A 222 1.86 27.30 -16.23
C PHE A 222 0.70 26.64 -16.99
N MET A 223 -0.34 26.17 -16.31
CA MET A 223 -1.41 25.36 -16.93
C MET A 223 -2.24 26.09 -18.00
N PHE A 224 -2.25 27.43 -17.97
CA PHE A 224 -2.97 28.28 -18.93
C PHE A 224 -2.12 28.75 -20.13
N SER A 225 -0.88 28.26 -20.25
CA SER A 225 -0.05 28.54 -21.42
C SER A 225 -0.72 28.01 -22.71
N PRO A 226 -0.71 28.75 -23.84
CA PRO A 226 -1.26 28.28 -25.11
C PRO A 226 -0.61 26.98 -25.63
N ASP A 227 0.64 26.74 -25.24
CA ASP A 227 1.43 25.56 -25.60
C ASP A 227 1.28 24.39 -24.62
N ASN A 228 0.43 24.53 -23.60
CA ASN A 228 0.11 23.44 -22.68
C ASN A 228 -0.85 22.42 -23.31
N ARG A 229 -0.70 21.14 -22.97
CA ARG A 229 -1.61 20.06 -23.38
C ARG A 229 -1.96 19.20 -22.15
N PRO A 230 -3.24 19.12 -21.77
CA PRO A 230 -4.41 19.83 -22.31
C PRO A 230 -4.32 21.36 -22.14
N ALA A 231 -5.04 22.10 -22.97
CA ALA A 231 -5.08 23.56 -22.93
C ALA A 231 -6.35 24.06 -22.23
N PHE A 232 -6.18 24.94 -21.25
CA PHE A 232 -7.26 25.65 -20.57
C PHE A 232 -6.99 27.15 -20.61
N SER A 233 -8.04 27.96 -20.53
CA SER A 233 -7.94 29.43 -20.53
C SER A 233 -8.24 30.08 -19.19
N GLY A 234 -8.63 29.29 -18.18
CA GLY A 234 -8.97 29.76 -16.84
C GLY A 234 -9.61 28.65 -16.00
N PHE A 235 -9.85 28.94 -14.72
CA PHE A 235 -10.58 28.07 -13.81
C PHE A 235 -12.08 28.07 -14.10
N ARG A 236 -12.78 27.04 -13.60
CA ARG A 236 -14.25 27.00 -13.62
C ARG A 236 -14.80 27.99 -12.61
N GLU A 237 -15.79 28.79 -13.00
CA GLU A 237 -16.43 29.79 -12.14
C GLU A 237 -17.72 29.28 -11.45
N ASP A 238 -18.17 28.07 -11.79
CA ASP A 238 -19.44 27.50 -11.35
C ASP A 238 -19.33 26.46 -10.21
N VAL A 239 -18.14 26.30 -9.62
CA VAL A 239 -17.90 25.43 -8.47
C VAL A 239 -18.30 26.14 -7.18
N LYS A 240 -19.39 25.68 -6.55
CA LYS A 240 -19.88 26.21 -5.27
C LYS A 240 -19.30 25.44 -4.10
N THR A 241 -19.07 26.14 -2.98
CA THR A 241 -18.56 25.54 -1.73
C THR A 241 -19.51 24.47 -1.18
N ILE A 242 -18.92 23.37 -0.70
CA ILE A 242 -19.59 22.34 0.11
C ILE A 242 -18.86 22.31 1.45
N GLU A 243 -19.59 22.54 2.54
CA GLU A 243 -19.05 22.47 3.91
C GLU A 243 -19.56 21.22 4.62
N ILE A 244 -18.65 20.47 5.23
CA ILE A 244 -18.93 19.29 6.06
C ILE A 244 -18.52 19.66 7.49
N THR A 245 -19.48 19.68 8.41
CA THR A 245 -19.25 20.08 9.82
C THR A 245 -19.88 19.08 10.78
N GLN A 246 -19.25 18.85 11.93
CA GLN A 246 -19.85 18.11 13.05
C GLN A 246 -19.93 19.00 14.29
N PRO A 247 -21.04 19.74 14.50
CA PRO A 247 -21.14 20.76 15.55
C PRO A 247 -21.02 20.20 16.98
N ASP A 248 -21.29 18.91 17.15
CA ASP A 248 -21.19 18.20 18.43
C ASP A 248 -19.91 17.35 18.54
N GLY A 249 -18.97 17.53 17.60
CA GLY A 249 -17.76 16.70 17.46
C GLY A 249 -17.99 15.35 16.76
N PRO A 250 -16.92 14.58 16.55
CA PRO A 250 -17.00 13.24 15.96
C PRO A 250 -17.61 12.21 16.92
N SER A 251 -18.18 11.15 16.36
CA SER A 251 -18.78 10.02 17.11
C SER A 251 -17.77 8.93 17.48
N PHE A 252 -16.49 9.10 17.13
CA PHE A 252 -15.40 8.21 17.54
C PHE A 252 -14.65 8.79 18.74
N THR A 253 -13.99 7.92 19.49
CA THR A 253 -13.04 8.30 20.53
C THR A 253 -11.67 7.68 20.24
N VAL A 254 -10.62 8.41 20.57
CA VAL A 254 -9.23 7.97 20.44
C VAL A 254 -8.56 7.99 21.81
N ASP A 255 -7.95 6.87 22.20
CA ASP A 255 -7.12 6.74 23.40
C ASP A 255 -5.75 6.18 22.99
N GLY A 256 -4.75 7.06 22.89
CA GLY A 256 -3.48 6.75 22.22
C GLY A 256 -3.73 6.32 20.78
N TRP A 257 -3.44 5.06 20.49
CA TRP A 257 -3.69 4.45 19.17
C TRP A 257 -4.94 3.56 19.12
N ASN A 258 -5.71 3.44 20.21
CA ASN A 258 -6.98 2.72 20.22
C ASN A 258 -8.11 3.63 19.75
N VAL A 259 -8.89 3.15 18.78
CA VAL A 259 -10.05 3.82 18.20
C VAL A 259 -11.30 3.04 18.56
N LYS A 260 -12.34 3.76 19.01
CA LYS A 260 -13.68 3.20 19.19
C LYS A 260 -14.70 4.02 18.42
N TRP A 261 -15.56 3.37 17.67
CA TRP A 261 -16.58 4.02 16.85
C TRP A 261 -17.74 3.09 16.58
N GLN A 262 -18.97 3.49 16.95
CA GLN A 262 -20.20 2.78 16.56
C GLN A 262 -20.11 1.24 16.72
N LYS A 263 -19.72 0.78 17.93
CA LYS A 263 -19.47 -0.62 18.32
C LYS A 263 -18.15 -1.25 17.83
N TRP A 264 -17.45 -0.64 16.88
CA TRP A 264 -16.09 -1.04 16.53
C TRP A 264 -15.08 -0.64 17.61
N SER A 265 -14.08 -1.50 17.81
CA SER A 265 -12.84 -1.17 18.51
C SER A 265 -11.68 -1.77 17.74
N LEU A 266 -10.63 -0.97 17.52
CA LEU A 266 -9.41 -1.38 16.83
C LEU A 266 -8.23 -0.52 17.28
N ARG A 267 -7.02 -0.91 16.89
CA ARG A 267 -5.80 -0.12 17.09
C ARG A 267 -5.20 0.26 15.76
N VAL A 268 -4.89 1.54 15.58
CA VAL A 268 -4.15 2.04 14.42
C VAL A 268 -2.66 1.85 14.70
N GLY A 269 -1.91 1.41 13.71
CA GLY A 269 -0.47 1.20 13.76
C GLY A 269 0.22 1.87 12.57
N PHE A 270 1.54 2.00 12.67
CA PHE A 270 2.39 2.58 11.64
C PHE A 270 3.80 1.99 11.69
N ASN A 271 4.37 1.67 10.53
CA ASN A 271 5.78 1.27 10.41
C ASN A 271 6.39 1.77 9.07
N PRO A 272 7.73 1.89 8.94
CA PRO A 272 8.37 2.46 7.76
C PRO A 272 8.13 1.68 6.46
N ARG A 273 7.79 0.38 6.53
CA ARG A 273 7.63 -0.47 5.34
C ARG A 273 6.19 -0.52 4.84
N GLU A 274 5.25 -0.98 5.66
CA GLU A 274 3.84 -1.14 5.32
C GLU A 274 3.07 0.19 5.42
N GLY A 275 3.56 1.13 6.23
CA GLY A 275 2.83 2.33 6.60
C GLY A 275 1.68 1.99 7.55
N LEU A 276 0.44 2.30 7.16
CA LEU A 276 -0.76 2.08 7.95
C LEU A 276 -1.04 0.58 8.21
N VAL A 277 -1.15 0.21 9.48
CA VAL A 277 -1.55 -1.13 9.95
C VAL A 277 -2.77 -1.02 10.87
N LEU A 278 -3.69 -1.98 10.81
CA LEU A 278 -4.79 -2.09 11.77
C LEU A 278 -4.64 -3.35 12.62
N HIS A 279 -4.80 -3.24 13.93
CA HIS A 279 -4.72 -4.36 14.87
C HIS A 279 -5.98 -4.52 15.71
N GLU A 280 -6.20 -5.73 16.23
CA GLU A 280 -7.24 -6.08 17.21
C GLU A 280 -8.63 -5.54 16.80
N ILE A 281 -9.04 -5.80 15.56
CA ILE A 281 -10.34 -5.35 15.04
C ILE A 281 -11.45 -6.21 15.64
N THR A 282 -12.30 -5.56 16.42
CA THR A 282 -13.38 -6.18 17.19
C THR A 282 -14.69 -5.40 17.04
N TYR A 283 -15.80 -6.06 17.32
CA TYR A 283 -17.14 -5.48 17.33
C TYR A 283 -17.90 -5.84 18.61
N ASP A 284 -18.53 -4.86 19.25
CA ASP A 284 -19.42 -5.05 20.40
C ASP A 284 -20.83 -5.47 19.92
N ASP A 285 -21.14 -6.75 20.07
CA ASP A 285 -22.46 -7.31 19.86
C ASP A 285 -23.16 -7.52 21.21
N ARG A 286 -24.05 -6.58 21.55
CA ARG A 286 -24.93 -6.64 22.74
C ARG A 286 -24.14 -6.82 24.06
N GLY A 287 -23.01 -6.14 24.20
CA GLY A 287 -22.12 -6.19 25.36
C GLY A 287 -21.06 -7.29 25.28
N THR A 288 -21.05 -8.09 24.20
CA THR A 288 -20.01 -9.09 23.94
C THR A 288 -19.05 -8.55 22.88
N VAL A 289 -17.78 -8.37 23.25
CA VAL A 289 -16.74 -8.01 22.30
C VAL A 289 -16.35 -9.25 21.50
N ARG A 290 -16.52 -9.20 20.18
CA ARG A 290 -16.27 -10.31 19.27
C ARG A 290 -15.15 -9.94 18.30
N PRO A 291 -14.04 -10.69 18.25
CA PRO A 291 -12.95 -10.43 17.31
C PRO A 291 -13.34 -10.78 15.88
N ILE A 292 -12.72 -10.10 14.92
CA ILE A 292 -12.96 -10.27 13.48
C ILE A 292 -11.63 -10.49 12.75
N MET A 293 -10.66 -9.63 13.03
CA MET A 293 -9.33 -9.67 12.40
C MET A 293 -8.29 -9.17 13.41
N TYR A 294 -7.19 -9.90 13.56
CA TYR A 294 -6.12 -9.54 14.48
C TYR A 294 -5.17 -8.49 13.90
N ARG A 295 -4.84 -8.58 12.60
CA ARG A 295 -3.93 -7.65 11.91
C ARG A 295 -4.29 -7.49 10.43
N ALA A 296 -4.30 -6.26 9.92
CA ALA A 296 -4.55 -5.93 8.51
C ALA A 296 -3.52 -4.91 8.01
N ALA A 297 -2.86 -5.19 6.88
CA ALA A 297 -1.91 -4.26 6.26
C ALA A 297 -1.72 -4.55 4.76
N LEU A 298 -1.18 -3.57 4.03
CA LEU A 298 -0.52 -3.84 2.76
C LEU A 298 0.70 -4.73 3.03
N SER A 299 0.90 -5.79 2.26
CA SER A 299 2.00 -6.76 2.43
C SER A 299 2.96 -6.79 1.26
N GLU A 300 2.60 -6.20 0.11
CA GLU A 300 3.49 -5.80 -0.99
C GLU A 300 2.68 -5.03 -2.04
N MET A 301 3.37 -4.31 -2.92
CA MET A 301 2.82 -3.92 -4.22
C MET A 301 3.86 -4.03 -5.32
N VAL A 302 3.42 -4.26 -6.56
CA VAL A 302 4.31 -4.29 -7.74
C VAL A 302 3.67 -3.61 -8.94
N VAL A 303 4.46 -2.83 -9.68
CA VAL A 303 4.00 -2.06 -10.85
C VAL A 303 4.71 -2.52 -12.13
N PRO A 304 4.32 -3.65 -12.75
CA PRO A 304 4.89 -4.11 -14.00
C PRO A 304 4.51 -3.24 -15.20
N TYR A 305 5.50 -2.70 -15.91
CA TYR A 305 5.32 -2.07 -17.22
C TYR A 305 5.47 -3.09 -18.36
N GLY A 306 4.70 -2.89 -19.43
CA GLY A 306 4.59 -3.82 -20.56
C GLY A 306 5.29 -3.35 -21.84
N ASP A 307 6.37 -2.57 -21.73
CA ASP A 307 7.07 -1.97 -22.87
C ASP A 307 8.55 -2.41 -22.92
N SER A 308 8.94 -3.04 -24.03
CA SER A 308 10.29 -3.59 -24.22
C SER A 308 11.31 -2.59 -24.79
N SER A 309 10.94 -1.32 -24.92
CA SER A 309 11.85 -0.28 -25.42
C SER A 309 12.99 -0.05 -24.40
N PRO A 310 14.18 0.40 -24.85
CA PRO A 310 15.38 0.50 -23.99
C PRO A 310 15.18 1.28 -22.67
N THR A 311 14.35 2.32 -22.65
CA THR A 311 14.10 3.10 -21.42
C THR A 311 13.06 2.45 -20.50
N HIS A 312 12.33 1.42 -20.94
CA HIS A 312 11.12 0.93 -20.27
C HIS A 312 11.14 -0.53 -19.82
N TRP A 313 11.98 -1.38 -20.44
CA TRP A 313 11.97 -2.83 -20.24
C TRP A 313 12.22 -3.26 -18.79
N ASN A 314 12.88 -2.43 -17.98
CA ASN A 314 13.25 -2.72 -16.60
C ASN A 314 12.30 -2.14 -15.53
N LYS A 315 11.14 -1.60 -15.93
CA LYS A 315 10.21 -0.91 -15.03
C LYS A 315 9.24 -1.90 -14.37
N ASN A 316 9.54 -2.28 -13.14
CA ASN A 316 8.74 -3.23 -12.36
C ASN A 316 8.99 -3.09 -10.85
N VAL A 317 8.74 -1.90 -10.33
CA VAL A 317 9.08 -1.56 -8.95
C VAL A 317 8.18 -2.30 -7.97
N PHE A 318 8.79 -2.84 -6.92
CA PHE A 318 8.10 -3.36 -5.74
C PHE A 318 8.06 -2.25 -4.70
N ASP A 319 7.14 -1.30 -4.83
CA ASP A 319 7.26 0.00 -4.14
C ASP A 319 7.37 -0.17 -2.60
N MET A 320 6.67 -1.14 -2.01
CA MET A 320 6.73 -1.36 -0.56
C MET A 320 8.04 -2.05 -0.16
N GLY A 321 8.45 -3.11 -0.87
CA GLY A 321 9.68 -3.86 -0.58
C GLY A 321 10.99 -3.15 -0.97
N GLU A 322 10.98 -2.28 -1.97
CA GLU A 322 12.17 -1.58 -2.49
C GLU A 322 12.31 -0.13 -1.96
N VAL A 323 11.20 0.53 -1.60
CA VAL A 323 11.18 1.93 -1.12
C VAL A 323 10.64 2.03 0.31
N GLY A 324 9.46 1.45 0.58
CA GLY A 324 8.78 1.51 1.87
C GLY A 324 7.64 2.54 1.89
N MET A 325 6.40 2.07 2.06
CA MET A 325 5.20 2.91 2.04
C MET A 325 5.14 3.89 3.20
N GLY A 326 5.62 3.51 4.39
CA GLY A 326 5.69 4.40 5.54
C GLY A 326 6.67 5.55 5.31
N PHE A 327 7.83 5.27 4.74
CA PHE A 327 8.78 6.30 4.31
C PHE A 327 8.22 7.24 3.24
N SER A 328 7.40 6.70 2.35
CA SER A 328 6.75 7.46 1.28
C SER A 328 5.48 8.19 1.71
N ALA A 329 5.06 8.10 2.97
CA ALA A 329 3.83 8.73 3.45
C ALA A 329 3.89 10.27 3.36
N ASN A 330 2.79 10.87 2.94
CA ASN A 330 2.65 12.32 2.81
C ASN A 330 2.14 12.95 4.11
N PRO A 331 2.62 14.15 4.47
CA PRO A 331 1.93 14.99 5.45
C PRO A 331 0.58 15.48 4.92
N LEU A 332 -0.52 14.98 5.48
CA LEU A 332 -1.87 15.30 5.00
C LEU A 332 -2.36 16.66 5.56
N THR A 333 -2.86 17.52 4.66
CA THR A 333 -3.34 18.86 5.00
C THR A 333 -4.86 18.90 5.15
N LEU A 334 -5.33 19.46 6.27
CA LEU A 334 -6.76 19.69 6.52
C LEU A 334 -7.40 20.56 5.43
N GLY A 335 -8.55 20.10 4.92
CA GLY A 335 -9.35 20.80 3.90
C GLY A 335 -8.88 20.56 2.47
N CYS A 336 -7.71 19.95 2.26
CA CYS A 336 -7.19 19.56 0.95
C CYS A 336 -7.29 18.04 0.76
N ASP A 337 -6.52 17.29 1.56
CA ASP A 337 -6.45 15.82 1.44
C ASP A 337 -7.59 15.14 2.21
N CYS A 338 -7.97 15.72 3.34
CA CYS A 338 -9.07 15.27 4.19
C CYS A 338 -10.00 16.43 4.57
N LEU A 339 -11.31 16.27 4.32
CA LEU A 339 -12.33 17.30 4.54
C LEU A 339 -13.33 16.87 5.61
N GLY A 340 -13.67 17.78 6.53
CA GLY A 340 -14.59 17.54 7.65
C GLY A 340 -13.90 17.70 9.00
N GLU A 341 -14.41 17.02 10.03
CA GLU A 341 -13.74 16.95 11.33
C GLU A 341 -12.73 15.80 11.34
N ILE A 342 -11.45 16.14 11.30
CA ILE A 342 -10.37 15.16 11.11
C ILE A 342 -9.56 14.97 12.40
N PHE A 343 -9.27 13.71 12.71
CA PHE A 343 -8.23 13.33 13.66
C PHE A 343 -7.02 12.82 12.88
N TYR A 344 -5.82 13.23 13.27
CA TYR A 344 -4.58 12.81 12.62
C TYR A 344 -3.70 11.99 13.56
N PHE A 345 -3.01 11.00 13.01
CA PHE A 345 -1.89 10.35 13.66
C PHE A 345 -0.61 10.73 12.90
N ASP A 346 0.43 11.10 13.65
CA ASP A 346 1.76 11.30 13.10
C ASP A 346 2.44 9.94 12.89
N GLY A 347 3.23 9.82 11.83
CA GLY A 347 4.11 8.69 11.59
C GLY A 347 5.53 9.05 12.04
N THR A 348 6.31 8.08 12.52
CA THR A 348 7.74 8.29 12.78
C THR A 348 8.55 7.19 12.10
N VAL A 349 9.61 7.59 11.39
CA VAL A 349 10.57 6.72 10.71
C VAL A 349 12.00 7.10 11.13
N ASN A 350 13.03 6.46 10.59
CA ASN A 350 14.44 6.78 10.86
C ASN A 350 15.16 7.34 9.63
N ASP A 351 16.13 8.22 9.81
CA ASP A 351 17.15 8.47 8.77
C ASP A 351 18.23 7.37 8.76
N SER A 352 19.19 7.48 7.85
CA SER A 352 20.26 6.48 7.69
C SER A 352 21.30 6.49 8.82
N ASP A 353 21.29 7.51 9.69
CA ASP A 353 22.14 7.60 10.88
C ASP A 353 21.38 7.17 12.17
N GLY A 354 20.10 6.81 12.03
CA GLY A 354 19.26 6.31 13.12
C GLY A 354 18.53 7.41 13.90
N ASN A 355 18.52 8.65 13.41
CA ASN A 355 17.74 9.72 14.01
C ASN A 355 16.26 9.57 13.63
N ALA A 356 15.36 9.96 14.53
CA ALA A 356 13.93 9.91 14.26
C ALA A 356 13.49 11.05 13.31
N VAL A 357 12.64 10.71 12.35
CA VAL A 357 12.02 11.65 11.42
C VAL A 357 10.51 11.52 11.53
N THR A 358 9.86 12.57 12.01
CA THR A 358 8.40 12.64 12.12
C THR A 358 7.77 13.08 10.81
N ILE A 359 6.78 12.32 10.35
CA ILE A 359 5.88 12.67 9.26
C ILE A 359 4.59 13.16 9.91
N PRO A 360 4.38 14.49 10.04
CA PRO A 360 3.19 15.01 10.67
C PRO A 360 1.96 14.64 9.85
N ASN A 361 0.85 14.32 10.51
CA ASN A 361 -0.42 14.03 9.84
C ASN A 361 -0.35 12.87 8.82
N ALA A 362 0.51 11.87 9.05
CA ALA A 362 0.71 10.75 8.13
C ALA A 362 -0.57 9.92 7.89
N ILE A 363 -1.40 9.77 8.93
CA ILE A 363 -2.69 9.07 8.85
C ILE A 363 -3.81 10.05 9.18
N CYS A 364 -4.81 10.09 8.33
CA CYS A 364 -6.05 10.82 8.53
C CYS A 364 -7.18 9.87 8.92
N MET A 365 -7.94 10.24 9.95
CA MET A 365 -9.13 9.54 10.40
C MET A 365 -10.32 10.47 10.56
N HIS A 366 -11.47 10.08 10.03
CA HIS A 366 -12.73 10.82 10.19
C HIS A 366 -13.93 9.89 9.99
N GLU A 367 -15.14 10.35 10.29
CA GLU A 367 -16.36 9.65 9.89
C GLU A 367 -17.12 10.46 8.84
N GLU A 368 -17.76 9.77 7.90
CA GLU A 368 -18.56 10.44 6.86
C GLU A 368 -19.92 9.78 6.68
N ASP A 369 -20.88 10.58 6.20
CA ASP A 369 -22.18 10.08 5.77
C ASP A 369 -22.02 9.20 4.52
N TYR A 370 -22.72 8.08 4.51
CA TYR A 370 -22.70 7.13 3.39
C TYR A 370 -24.12 6.80 2.93
N GLY A 371 -24.97 7.81 2.81
CA GLY A 371 -26.31 7.66 2.25
C GLY A 371 -27.25 6.82 3.11
N ILE A 372 -28.03 5.93 2.48
CA ILE A 372 -29.03 5.08 3.15
C ILE A 372 -28.36 3.80 3.65
N SER A 373 -28.55 3.47 4.93
CA SER A 373 -28.21 2.16 5.49
C SER A 373 -29.28 1.13 5.12
N TRP A 374 -30.53 1.36 5.55
CA TRP A 374 -31.68 0.54 5.17
C TRP A 374 -32.96 1.37 5.12
N LYS A 375 -33.91 0.92 4.29
CA LYS A 375 -35.22 1.57 4.13
C LYS A 375 -36.29 0.54 3.82
N HIS A 376 -37.47 0.72 4.39
CA HIS A 376 -38.66 -0.04 4.01
C HIS A 376 -39.89 0.87 3.90
N THR A 377 -40.82 0.51 3.00
CA THR A 377 -42.13 1.14 2.87
C THR A 377 -43.17 0.04 2.80
N ASP A 378 -44.03 -0.05 3.81
CA ASP A 378 -45.16 -0.97 3.79
C ASP A 378 -46.32 -0.31 3.04
N PHE A 379 -46.62 -0.80 1.84
CA PHE A 379 -47.71 -0.25 1.03
C PHE A 379 -49.10 -0.47 1.63
N ARG A 380 -49.26 -1.40 2.58
CA ARG A 380 -50.54 -1.70 3.24
C ARG A 380 -50.88 -0.67 4.31
N THR A 381 -49.87 -0.21 5.06
CA THR A 381 -50.03 0.77 6.13
C THR A 381 -49.66 2.18 5.69
N GLY A 382 -48.82 2.31 4.66
CA GLY A 382 -48.20 3.56 4.23
C GLY A 382 -46.99 3.98 5.08
N GLU A 383 -46.57 3.16 6.04
CA GLU A 383 -45.45 3.46 6.93
C GLU A 383 -44.11 3.38 6.21
N VAL A 384 -43.19 4.29 6.56
CA VAL A 384 -41.85 4.39 5.98
C VAL A 384 -40.82 4.45 7.09
N GLU A 385 -39.87 3.54 7.05
CA GLU A 385 -38.70 3.54 7.94
C GLU A 385 -37.43 3.72 7.11
N VAL A 386 -36.53 4.60 7.57
CA VAL A 386 -35.23 4.87 6.92
C VAL A 386 -34.16 5.06 7.99
N ARG A 387 -32.99 4.47 7.78
CA ARG A 387 -31.75 4.77 8.52
C ARG A 387 -30.67 5.21 7.56
N ARG A 388 -29.85 6.17 7.98
CA ARG A 388 -28.69 6.63 7.21
C ARG A 388 -27.45 5.86 7.65
N SER A 389 -26.58 5.57 6.69
CA SER A 389 -25.30 4.93 6.97
C SER A 389 -24.24 5.98 7.24
N ARG A 390 -23.25 5.61 8.04
CA ARG A 390 -21.95 6.27 8.12
C ARG A 390 -20.85 5.24 7.93
N ARG A 391 -19.65 5.72 7.68
CA ARG A 391 -18.42 4.92 7.76
C ARG A 391 -17.33 5.69 8.48
N LEU A 392 -16.53 4.97 9.28
CA LEU A 392 -15.24 5.45 9.74
C LEU A 392 -14.23 5.27 8.61
N VAL A 393 -13.42 6.28 8.35
CA VAL A 393 -12.35 6.30 7.36
C VAL A 393 -11.03 6.39 8.10
N ILE A 394 -10.08 5.49 7.80
CA ILE A 394 -8.69 5.56 8.26
C ILE A 394 -7.81 5.45 7.02
N SER A 395 -7.00 6.46 6.75
CA SER A 395 -6.32 6.56 5.46
C SER A 395 -4.92 7.14 5.54
N MET A 396 -4.08 6.71 4.60
CA MET A 396 -2.73 7.19 4.36
C MET A 396 -2.53 7.41 2.86
N ILE A 397 -1.81 8.46 2.46
CA ILE A 397 -1.42 8.70 1.06
C ILE A 397 0.11 8.64 0.98
N CYS A 398 0.63 7.91 0.01
CA CYS A 398 2.05 7.75 -0.25
C CYS A 398 2.42 8.26 -1.65
N THR A 399 3.57 8.91 -1.77
CA THR A 399 4.16 9.28 -3.07
C THR A 399 5.37 8.41 -3.37
N VAL A 400 5.34 7.71 -4.50
CA VAL A 400 6.50 6.97 -5.00
C VAL A 400 6.82 7.41 -6.42
N GLY A 401 7.89 8.19 -6.55
CA GLY A 401 8.30 8.81 -7.80
C GLY A 401 7.19 9.68 -8.38
N ASN A 402 6.56 9.18 -9.44
CA ASN A 402 5.54 9.88 -10.21
C ASN A 402 4.10 9.61 -9.74
N TYR A 403 3.85 8.54 -8.98
CA TYR A 403 2.50 8.13 -8.56
C TYR A 403 2.20 8.50 -7.11
N GLU A 404 0.92 8.75 -6.85
CA GLU A 404 0.35 8.77 -5.50
C GLU A 404 -0.63 7.62 -5.30
N TYR A 405 -0.50 6.94 -4.15
CA TYR A 405 -1.37 5.86 -3.72
C TYR A 405 -2.01 6.20 -2.39
N GLY A 406 -3.35 6.26 -2.37
CA GLY A 406 -4.13 6.41 -1.15
C GLY A 406 -4.70 5.07 -0.72
N PHE A 407 -4.42 4.66 0.51
CA PHE A 407 -4.94 3.43 1.12
C PHE A 407 -6.01 3.79 2.15
N PHE A 408 -7.27 3.44 1.88
CA PHE A 408 -8.42 3.81 2.71
C PHE A 408 -9.09 2.57 3.29
N TRP A 409 -9.02 2.43 4.61
CA TRP A 409 -9.80 1.45 5.36
C TRP A 409 -11.11 2.08 5.83
N TYR A 410 -12.21 1.40 5.55
CA TYR A 410 -13.56 1.81 5.91
C TYR A 410 -14.20 0.79 6.84
N LEU A 411 -14.81 1.26 7.94
CA LEU A 411 -15.64 0.45 8.82
C LEU A 411 -17.06 1.00 8.80
N TYR A 412 -18.06 0.14 8.57
CA TYR A 412 -19.46 0.54 8.37
C TYR A 412 -20.34 0.16 9.57
N ASN A 413 -21.51 0.81 9.68
CA ASN A 413 -22.50 0.48 10.70
C ASN A 413 -23.16 -0.90 10.52
N ASP A 414 -23.11 -1.48 9.31
CA ASP A 414 -23.58 -2.84 9.06
C ASP A 414 -22.52 -3.91 9.38
N ALA A 415 -21.47 -3.50 10.11
CA ALA A 415 -20.31 -4.30 10.47
C ALA A 415 -19.47 -4.80 9.27
N SER A 416 -19.62 -4.21 8.08
CA SER A 416 -18.69 -4.47 6.97
C SER A 416 -17.40 -3.67 7.10
N ILE A 417 -16.31 -4.21 6.55
CA ILE A 417 -14.99 -3.58 6.43
C ILE A 417 -14.68 -3.47 4.93
N GLU A 418 -14.07 -2.39 4.48
CA GLU A 418 -13.66 -2.24 3.09
C GLU A 418 -12.27 -1.61 3.01
N MET A 419 -11.49 -2.06 2.06
CA MET A 419 -10.23 -1.43 1.68
C MET A 419 -10.43 -0.88 0.27
N GLU A 420 -10.13 0.40 0.08
CA GLU A 420 -10.09 1.07 -1.21
C GLU A 420 -8.69 1.65 -1.45
N VAL A 421 -8.10 1.31 -2.59
CA VAL A 421 -6.90 1.97 -3.12
C VAL A 421 -7.33 3.04 -4.11
N LYS A 422 -6.80 4.25 -3.94
CA LYS A 422 -6.94 5.37 -4.88
C LYS A 422 -5.60 5.64 -5.52
N LEU A 423 -5.52 5.44 -6.83
CA LEU A 423 -4.33 5.74 -7.62
C LEU A 423 -4.52 7.10 -8.29
N THR A 424 -3.55 8.00 -8.16
CA THR A 424 -3.52 9.31 -8.83
C THR A 424 -2.06 9.69 -9.11
N GLY A 425 -1.82 10.92 -9.55
CA GLY A 425 -0.47 11.42 -9.82
C GLY A 425 -0.14 11.45 -11.29
N VAL A 426 1.14 11.48 -11.62
CA VAL A 426 1.61 11.70 -13.00
C VAL A 426 2.01 10.37 -13.63
N LEU A 427 1.62 10.14 -14.87
CA LEU A 427 2.09 8.98 -15.63
C LEU A 427 3.63 8.98 -15.74
N THR A 428 4.26 7.82 -15.65
CA THR A 428 5.59 7.66 -16.25
C THR A 428 5.45 7.74 -17.76
N THR A 429 6.18 8.66 -18.38
CA THR A 429 6.08 8.95 -19.81
C THR A 429 7.31 8.47 -20.59
N GLY A 430 7.12 8.29 -21.90
CA GLY A 430 8.19 8.13 -22.89
C GLY A 430 7.97 9.09 -24.06
N ALA A 431 9.00 9.30 -24.87
CA ALA A 431 8.90 10.07 -26.12
C ALA A 431 8.86 9.13 -27.33
N VAL A 432 8.14 9.53 -28.37
CA VAL A 432 8.15 8.81 -29.66
C VAL A 432 8.68 9.69 -30.78
N PRO A 433 9.36 9.12 -31.78
CA PRO A 433 9.70 9.84 -33.01
C PRO A 433 8.46 10.43 -33.69
N GLU A 434 8.66 11.53 -34.41
CA GLU A 434 7.57 12.21 -35.12
C GLU A 434 6.92 11.27 -36.15
N GLY A 435 5.59 11.17 -36.10
CA GLY A 435 4.81 10.33 -37.01
C GLY A 435 4.73 8.86 -36.61
N GLU A 436 5.39 8.45 -35.53
CA GLU A 436 5.29 7.08 -35.00
C GLU A 436 4.18 6.95 -33.96
N THR A 437 3.73 5.71 -33.77
CA THR A 437 2.74 5.34 -32.76
C THR A 437 3.29 4.22 -31.89
N PRO A 438 3.21 4.32 -30.56
CA PRO A 438 3.77 3.34 -29.65
C PRO A 438 3.01 2.02 -29.76
N ARG A 439 3.75 0.90 -29.79
CA ARG A 439 3.15 -0.44 -29.81
C ARG A 439 2.63 -0.88 -28.43
N TRP A 440 3.35 -0.50 -27.37
CA TRP A 440 3.14 -0.98 -26.00
C TRP A 440 2.58 0.09 -25.06
N GLY A 441 1.93 1.11 -25.61
CA GLY A 441 1.37 2.21 -24.86
C GLY A 441 0.38 3.01 -25.69
N LYS A 442 -0.04 4.17 -25.18
CA LYS A 442 -0.91 5.11 -25.91
C LYS A 442 -0.32 6.51 -25.89
N MET A 443 -0.50 7.21 -27.01
CA MET A 443 -0.21 8.64 -27.10
C MET A 443 -1.09 9.38 -26.10
N VAL A 444 -0.48 10.26 -25.31
CA VAL A 444 -1.19 11.12 -24.33
C VAL A 444 -1.00 12.60 -24.64
N ALA A 445 0.06 12.96 -25.35
CA ALA A 445 0.29 14.29 -25.92
C ALA A 445 1.13 14.19 -27.21
N PRO A 446 1.23 15.25 -28.03
CA PRO A 446 2.08 15.23 -29.22
C PRO A 446 3.55 14.88 -28.90
N GLY A 447 4.06 13.81 -29.51
CA GLY A 447 5.42 13.31 -29.30
C GLY A 447 5.63 12.52 -27.99
N MET A 448 4.57 12.27 -27.21
CA MET A 448 4.68 11.64 -25.90
C MET A 448 3.61 10.57 -25.68
N TYR A 449 4.00 9.50 -25.01
CA TYR A 449 3.13 8.38 -24.70
C TYR A 449 3.30 7.92 -23.25
N GLY A 450 2.27 7.25 -22.74
CA GLY A 450 2.37 6.43 -21.53
C GLY A 450 2.52 4.97 -21.93
N PRO A 451 3.49 4.21 -21.37
CA PRO A 451 3.53 2.77 -21.57
C PRO A 451 2.41 2.07 -20.77
N ASN A 452 1.87 0.99 -21.31
CA ASN A 452 0.88 0.16 -20.62
C ASN A 452 1.52 -0.46 -19.37
N HIS A 453 0.79 -0.52 -18.26
CA HIS A 453 1.28 -1.12 -17.03
C HIS A 453 0.12 -1.59 -16.15
N GLN A 454 0.44 -2.33 -15.09
CA GLN A 454 -0.54 -2.73 -14.08
C GLN A 454 -0.03 -2.33 -12.71
N HIS A 455 -0.95 -2.12 -11.79
CA HIS A 455 -0.65 -1.95 -10.37
C HIS A 455 -1.25 -3.13 -9.63
N PHE A 456 -0.45 -3.85 -8.86
CA PHE A 456 -0.93 -4.92 -7.99
C PHE A 456 -0.58 -4.62 -6.54
N PHE A 457 -1.54 -4.84 -5.65
CA PHE A 457 -1.41 -4.62 -4.21
C PHE A 457 -1.82 -5.91 -3.51
N ASN A 458 -1.01 -6.40 -2.57
CA ASN A 458 -1.40 -7.52 -1.73
C ASN A 458 -1.72 -7.03 -0.33
N PHE A 459 -2.80 -7.53 0.25
CA PHE A 459 -3.20 -7.22 1.61
C PHE A 459 -3.18 -8.48 2.46
N ARG A 460 -2.38 -8.44 3.53
CA ARG A 460 -2.33 -9.49 4.55
C ARG A 460 -3.38 -9.21 5.61
N MET A 461 -4.27 -10.17 5.82
CA MET A 461 -5.35 -10.13 6.79
C MET A 461 -5.27 -11.37 7.69
N ASP A 462 -4.74 -11.18 8.89
CA ASP A 462 -4.69 -12.21 9.94
C ASP A 462 -6.08 -12.30 10.60
N MET A 463 -6.80 -13.38 10.30
CA MET A 463 -8.22 -13.50 10.62
C MET A 463 -8.45 -14.11 12.00
N SER A 464 -9.49 -13.64 12.68
CA SER A 464 -9.85 -14.12 14.01
C SER A 464 -11.36 -14.05 14.26
N VAL A 465 -12.13 -14.50 13.27
CA VAL A 465 -13.59 -14.43 13.26
C VAL A 465 -14.14 -15.14 14.49
N ASP A 466 -14.75 -14.36 15.39
CA ASP A 466 -15.35 -14.79 16.66
C ASP A 466 -14.44 -15.64 17.57
N GLY A 467 -13.12 -15.51 17.38
CA GLY A 467 -12.07 -16.17 18.16
C GLY A 467 -11.07 -16.93 17.28
N PRO A 468 -10.14 -17.68 17.91
CA PRO A 468 -9.24 -18.59 17.20
C PRO A 468 -10.01 -19.78 16.61
N GLY A 469 -9.33 -20.57 15.76
CA GLY A 469 -9.92 -21.73 15.08
C GLY A 469 -10.83 -21.27 13.96
N ASN A 470 -10.24 -20.91 12.83
CA ASN A 470 -10.94 -20.43 11.65
C ASN A 470 -10.69 -21.38 10.48
N SER A 471 -11.56 -21.32 9.47
CA SER A 471 -11.42 -22.08 8.23
C SER A 471 -11.88 -21.25 7.06
N VAL A 472 -11.27 -21.45 5.90
CA VAL A 472 -11.57 -20.71 4.68
C VAL A 472 -12.33 -21.60 3.71
N TYR A 473 -13.43 -21.06 3.17
CA TYR A 473 -14.21 -21.72 2.13
C TYR A 473 -14.24 -20.86 0.88
N GLU A 474 -13.94 -21.47 -0.26
CA GLU A 474 -14.32 -20.98 -1.57
C GLU A 474 -15.79 -21.31 -1.82
N VAL A 475 -16.58 -20.33 -2.25
CA VAL A 475 -18.01 -20.50 -2.46
C VAL A 475 -18.36 -20.12 -3.90
N ASP A 476 -18.92 -21.09 -4.61
CA ASP A 476 -19.42 -20.96 -5.97
C ASP A 476 -20.96 -20.95 -5.98
N SER A 477 -21.58 -20.05 -6.73
CA SER A 477 -22.99 -20.17 -7.10
C SER A 477 -23.11 -21.06 -8.35
N ILE A 478 -23.85 -22.16 -8.24
CA ILE A 478 -24.05 -23.10 -9.36
C ILE A 478 -25.55 -23.39 -9.55
N PRO A 479 -26.02 -23.60 -10.80
CA PRO A 479 -27.36 -24.14 -11.03
C PRO A 479 -27.54 -25.46 -10.27
N GLU A 480 -28.76 -25.75 -9.79
CA GLU A 480 -29.07 -27.01 -9.13
C GLU A 480 -28.73 -28.17 -10.09
N PRO A 481 -27.73 -29.01 -9.76
CA PRO A 481 -27.22 -30.01 -10.68
C PRO A 481 -28.18 -31.19 -10.87
N ASP A 482 -29.08 -31.46 -9.92
CA ASP A 482 -30.10 -32.51 -10.06
C ASP A 482 -31.32 -31.96 -10.83
N PRO A 483 -31.58 -32.43 -12.07
CA PRO A 483 -32.73 -31.97 -12.85
C PRO A 483 -34.07 -32.29 -12.20
N ALA A 484 -34.15 -33.31 -11.33
CA ALA A 484 -35.36 -33.66 -10.60
C ALA A 484 -35.68 -32.62 -9.51
N LEU A 485 -34.66 -31.99 -8.92
CA LEU A 485 -34.81 -30.88 -7.98
C LEU A 485 -34.99 -29.53 -8.69
N ASN A 486 -34.75 -29.47 -10.01
CA ASN A 486 -34.85 -28.26 -10.82
C ASN A 486 -35.75 -28.41 -12.08
N PRO A 487 -37.03 -28.82 -11.93
CA PRO A 487 -37.92 -29.08 -13.06
C PRO A 487 -38.26 -27.84 -13.91
N HIS A 488 -37.94 -26.65 -13.42
CA HIS A 488 -38.18 -25.38 -14.09
C HIS A 488 -36.88 -24.62 -14.44
N HIS A 489 -35.71 -25.23 -14.22
CA HIS A 489 -34.39 -24.67 -14.56
C HIS A 489 -34.08 -23.30 -13.94
N ASN A 490 -34.67 -22.99 -12.79
CA ASN A 490 -34.50 -21.72 -12.08
C ASN A 490 -33.75 -21.87 -10.74
N ALA A 491 -33.66 -23.08 -10.20
CA ALA A 491 -33.00 -23.34 -8.92
C ALA A 491 -31.48 -23.31 -9.07
N TRP A 492 -30.82 -22.78 -8.06
CA TRP A 492 -29.37 -22.74 -7.90
C TRP A 492 -29.03 -22.88 -6.42
N ILE A 493 -27.80 -23.33 -6.15
CA ILE A 493 -27.28 -23.56 -4.81
C ILE A 493 -25.89 -22.92 -4.68
N THR A 494 -25.43 -22.78 -3.45
CA THR A 494 -24.01 -22.53 -3.18
C THR A 494 -23.28 -23.84 -2.98
N ARG A 495 -22.09 -23.94 -3.56
CA ARG A 495 -21.14 -25.02 -3.31
C ARG A 495 -19.97 -24.46 -2.53
N ASP A 496 -19.84 -24.90 -1.29
CA ASP A 496 -18.78 -24.51 -0.39
C ASP A 496 -17.66 -25.55 -0.48
N THR A 497 -16.46 -25.11 -0.85
CA THR A 497 -15.25 -25.93 -0.96
C THR A 497 -14.25 -25.47 0.09
N LEU A 498 -13.92 -26.35 1.04
CA LEU A 498 -12.90 -26.07 2.05
C LEU A 498 -11.54 -25.85 1.37
N VAL A 499 -10.82 -24.83 1.82
CA VAL A 499 -9.39 -24.67 1.57
C VAL A 499 -8.67 -25.39 2.70
N GLY A 500 -8.34 -26.68 2.51
CA GLY A 500 -7.95 -27.56 3.60
C GLY A 500 -6.46 -27.51 3.96
N SER A 501 -5.63 -27.01 3.04
CA SER A 501 -4.17 -27.00 3.15
C SER A 501 -3.57 -25.89 2.29
N GLU A 502 -2.33 -25.50 2.56
CA GLU A 502 -1.65 -24.42 1.85
C GLU A 502 -1.35 -24.73 0.38
N ALA A 503 -1.14 -26.00 0.01
CA ALA A 503 -1.04 -26.39 -1.41
C ALA A 503 -2.34 -26.15 -2.18
N GLU A 504 -3.48 -26.07 -1.48
CA GLU A 504 -4.78 -25.64 -2.03
C GLU A 504 -5.08 -24.16 -1.76
N GLY A 505 -4.19 -23.44 -1.06
CA GLY A 505 -4.40 -22.09 -0.55
C GLY A 505 -4.46 -21.01 -1.63
N ALA A 506 -3.80 -21.24 -2.76
CA ALA A 506 -3.83 -20.36 -3.92
C ALA A 506 -5.16 -20.53 -4.71
N ARG A 507 -5.96 -19.46 -4.77
CA ARG A 507 -7.30 -19.45 -5.37
C ARG A 507 -7.49 -18.27 -6.30
N ASP A 508 -8.23 -18.53 -7.37
CA ASP A 508 -8.61 -17.53 -8.37
C ASP A 508 -10.10 -17.29 -8.38
N TRP A 509 -10.48 -16.05 -8.64
CA TRP A 509 -11.86 -15.68 -8.83
C TRP A 509 -12.39 -16.21 -10.15
N ASP A 510 -13.64 -16.64 -10.14
CA ASP A 510 -14.35 -17.08 -11.33
C ASP A 510 -15.66 -16.28 -11.50
N HIS A 511 -15.73 -15.51 -12.58
CA HIS A 511 -16.92 -14.75 -12.94
C HIS A 511 -18.13 -15.67 -13.23
N ALA A 512 -17.89 -16.89 -13.73
CA ALA A 512 -18.94 -17.79 -14.20
C ALA A 512 -19.75 -18.37 -13.03
N THR A 513 -19.16 -18.46 -11.85
CA THR A 513 -19.81 -18.94 -10.62
C THR A 513 -20.05 -17.82 -9.61
N GLY A 514 -19.70 -16.57 -9.94
CA GLY A 514 -19.78 -15.45 -9.00
C GLY A 514 -18.97 -15.71 -7.73
N ARG A 515 -17.81 -16.37 -7.88
CA ARG A 515 -17.00 -16.90 -6.78
C ARG A 515 -16.67 -15.85 -5.74
N TYR A 516 -16.63 -16.30 -4.49
CA TYR A 516 -16.11 -15.52 -3.37
C TYR A 516 -15.51 -16.44 -2.31
N TRP A 517 -14.83 -15.88 -1.33
CA TRP A 517 -14.30 -16.63 -0.19
C TRP A 517 -14.93 -16.17 1.11
N LYS A 518 -15.04 -17.06 2.09
CA LYS A 518 -15.45 -16.72 3.44
C LYS A 518 -14.56 -17.40 4.47
N VAL A 519 -14.30 -16.68 5.55
CA VAL A 519 -13.66 -17.20 6.75
C VAL A 519 -14.76 -17.46 7.75
N VAL A 520 -14.76 -18.66 8.34
CA VAL A 520 -15.75 -19.08 9.33
C VAL A 520 -15.08 -19.58 10.59
N ASN A 521 -15.78 -19.50 11.72
CA ASN A 521 -15.40 -20.19 12.94
C ASN A 521 -16.30 -21.42 13.13
N PRO A 522 -15.81 -22.65 12.89
CA PRO A 522 -16.63 -23.86 12.97
C PRO A 522 -17.12 -24.16 14.39
N SER A 523 -16.44 -23.65 15.42
CA SER A 523 -16.81 -23.86 16.82
C SER A 523 -17.90 -22.89 17.33
N LYS A 524 -18.22 -21.85 16.55
CA LYS A 524 -19.18 -20.80 16.89
C LYS A 524 -20.35 -20.82 15.91
N LEU A 525 -21.50 -21.26 16.38
CA LEU A 525 -22.71 -21.35 15.58
C LEU A 525 -23.64 -20.17 15.85
N ASN A 526 -24.25 -19.64 14.79
CA ASN A 526 -25.37 -18.71 14.90
C ASN A 526 -26.67 -19.42 15.30
N GLU A 527 -27.75 -18.65 15.49
CA GLU A 527 -29.05 -19.19 15.90
C GLU A 527 -29.66 -20.21 14.93
N PHE A 528 -29.17 -20.27 13.68
CA PHE A 528 -29.61 -21.22 12.65
C PHE A 528 -28.75 -22.49 12.60
N GLY A 529 -27.77 -22.62 13.50
CA GLY A 529 -26.86 -23.78 13.56
C GLY A 529 -25.75 -23.75 12.51
N ALA A 530 -25.51 -22.62 11.84
CA ALA A 530 -24.43 -22.47 10.87
C ALA A 530 -23.23 -21.74 11.50
N PRO A 531 -21.98 -22.05 11.12
CA PRO A 531 -20.80 -21.31 11.55
C PRO A 531 -20.90 -19.81 11.26
N VAL A 532 -20.52 -18.98 12.22
CA VAL A 532 -20.37 -17.53 12.03
C VAL A 532 -19.24 -17.24 11.05
N GLY A 533 -19.36 -16.20 10.23
CA GLY A 533 -18.34 -15.92 9.21
C GLY A 533 -18.26 -14.49 8.71
N TYR A 534 -17.15 -14.18 8.04
CA TYR A 534 -16.96 -12.99 7.21
C TYR A 534 -16.61 -13.41 5.78
N LYS A 535 -17.31 -12.84 4.80
CA LYS A 535 -17.10 -13.05 3.37
C LYS A 535 -16.19 -11.97 2.79
N LEU A 536 -15.14 -12.39 2.11
CA LEU A 536 -14.35 -11.55 1.21
C LEU A 536 -15.11 -11.40 -0.12
N MET A 537 -15.39 -10.15 -0.48
CA MET A 537 -16.06 -9.74 -1.71
C MET A 537 -15.03 -9.13 -2.65
N PRO A 538 -14.65 -9.84 -3.72
CA PRO A 538 -13.76 -9.30 -4.72
C PRO A 538 -14.35 -8.08 -5.44
N LYS A 539 -13.50 -7.13 -5.81
CA LYS A 539 -13.82 -6.02 -6.72
C LYS A 539 -12.68 -5.86 -7.73
N ASP A 540 -13.01 -5.35 -8.91
CA ASP A 540 -12.06 -4.85 -9.91
C ASP A 540 -10.90 -5.82 -10.21
N ILE A 541 -11.21 -7.11 -10.36
CA ILE A 541 -10.21 -8.14 -10.62
C ILE A 541 -9.68 -8.01 -12.04
N VAL A 542 -8.36 -8.03 -12.17
CA VAL A 542 -7.66 -7.90 -13.43
C VAL A 542 -6.74 -9.10 -13.70
N PRO A 543 -6.63 -9.56 -14.96
CA PRO A 543 -5.67 -10.59 -15.33
C PRO A 543 -4.23 -10.06 -15.25
N VAL A 544 -3.28 -10.92 -14.89
CA VAL A 544 -1.84 -10.60 -14.89
C VAL A 544 -1.28 -10.72 -16.31
N MET A 545 -0.59 -9.68 -16.80
CA MET A 545 0.04 -9.64 -18.12
C MET A 545 1.51 -10.08 -18.11
N VAL A 546 2.11 -10.16 -16.93
CA VAL A 546 3.45 -10.70 -16.74
C VAL A 546 3.49 -12.16 -17.20
N GLN A 547 4.46 -12.51 -18.04
CA GLN A 547 4.53 -13.82 -18.68
C GLN A 547 5.36 -14.82 -17.86
N GLU A 548 4.90 -16.06 -17.81
CA GLU A 548 5.65 -17.18 -17.26
C GLU A 548 7.03 -17.30 -17.92
N GLY A 549 8.06 -17.55 -17.12
CA GLY A 549 9.46 -17.61 -17.55
C GLY A 549 10.19 -16.26 -17.59
N SER A 550 9.51 -15.15 -17.33
CA SER A 550 10.18 -13.86 -17.07
C SER A 550 10.62 -13.76 -15.61
N VAL A 551 11.69 -13.00 -15.32
CA VAL A 551 12.17 -12.81 -13.93
C VAL A 551 11.08 -12.23 -13.04
N ILE A 552 10.36 -11.23 -13.54
CA ILE A 552 9.29 -10.58 -12.79
C ILE A 552 8.15 -11.55 -12.42
N TYR A 553 7.88 -12.57 -13.25
CA TYR A 553 6.89 -13.60 -12.93
C TYR A 553 7.26 -14.36 -11.66
N ASP A 554 8.54 -14.69 -11.49
CA ASP A 554 9.05 -15.38 -10.30
C ASP A 554 9.17 -14.45 -9.09
N ARG A 555 9.62 -13.20 -9.27
CA ARG A 555 9.69 -12.20 -8.19
C ARG A 555 8.30 -11.81 -7.65
N ALA A 556 7.30 -11.75 -8.53
CA ALA A 556 5.93 -11.34 -8.21
C ALA A 556 4.96 -12.53 -8.18
N ARG A 557 5.39 -13.72 -7.76
CA ARG A 557 4.51 -14.90 -7.73
C ARG A 557 3.22 -14.67 -6.95
N PHE A 558 3.25 -13.82 -5.92
CA PHE A 558 2.07 -13.47 -5.14
C PHE A 558 0.90 -12.90 -5.97
N VAL A 559 1.17 -12.27 -7.13
CA VAL A 559 0.10 -11.72 -7.98
C VAL A 559 -0.54 -12.77 -8.89
N GLN A 560 0.05 -13.95 -9.03
CA GLN A 560 -0.41 -14.98 -9.97
C GLN A 560 -1.71 -15.66 -9.53
N HIS A 561 -2.13 -15.41 -8.28
CA HIS A 561 -3.45 -15.80 -7.79
C HIS A 561 -4.13 -14.63 -7.07
N ASN A 562 -5.47 -14.60 -7.10
CA ASN A 562 -6.23 -13.54 -6.45
C ASN A 562 -6.20 -13.65 -4.92
N LEU A 563 -6.22 -14.87 -4.39
CA LEU A 563 -6.16 -15.13 -2.96
C LEU A 563 -5.11 -16.20 -2.67
N TRP A 564 -4.36 -15.99 -1.60
CA TRP A 564 -3.60 -17.05 -0.94
C TRP A 564 -4.08 -17.18 0.50
N VAL A 565 -4.00 -18.40 1.03
CA VAL A 565 -4.30 -18.69 2.43
C VAL A 565 -3.11 -19.43 3.01
N THR A 566 -2.56 -18.89 4.09
CA THR A 566 -1.49 -19.55 4.86
C THR A 566 -1.95 -19.78 6.30
N LYS A 567 -1.28 -20.70 6.97
CA LYS A 567 -1.34 -20.79 8.42
C LYS A 567 -0.56 -19.59 8.99
N TYR A 568 -1.01 -19.07 10.12
CA TYR A 568 -0.30 -17.99 10.79
C TYR A 568 1.11 -18.43 11.23
N ASP A 569 2.10 -17.68 10.77
CA ASP A 569 3.46 -17.61 11.34
C ASP A 569 3.81 -16.13 11.59
N PRO A 570 4.36 -15.77 12.76
CA PRO A 570 4.73 -14.39 13.08
C PRO A 570 5.81 -13.79 12.16
N LYS A 571 6.61 -14.61 11.47
CA LYS A 571 7.66 -14.16 10.55
C LYS A 571 7.15 -13.91 9.14
N GLU A 572 5.97 -14.43 8.80
CA GLU A 572 5.38 -14.29 7.47
C GLU A 572 4.58 -13.01 7.37
N LEU A 573 5.23 -11.91 6.96
CA LEU A 573 4.62 -10.58 6.86
C LEU A 573 4.46 -10.07 5.42
N TYR A 574 5.41 -10.39 4.53
CA TYR A 574 5.48 -9.75 3.22
C TYR A 574 5.24 -10.74 2.08
N ALA A 575 4.30 -10.41 1.20
CA ALA A 575 3.82 -11.34 0.17
C ALA A 575 4.90 -11.71 -0.86
N ALA A 576 5.83 -10.79 -1.13
CA ALA A 576 7.00 -11.03 -1.97
C ALA A 576 8.26 -11.36 -1.16
N GLY A 577 8.22 -11.36 0.19
CA GLY A 577 9.38 -11.62 1.05
C GLY A 577 10.14 -10.38 1.53
N ASP A 578 11.20 -10.59 2.32
CA ASP A 578 11.84 -9.53 3.10
C ASP A 578 12.73 -8.60 2.27
N TYR A 579 13.45 -9.10 1.26
CA TYR A 579 14.48 -8.33 0.54
C TYR A 579 14.30 -8.45 -0.97
N MET A 580 13.61 -7.48 -1.58
CA MET A 580 13.25 -7.53 -3.00
C MET A 580 14.24 -6.86 -3.95
N TYR A 581 15.09 -5.97 -3.44
CA TYR A 581 16.00 -5.19 -4.25
C TYR A 581 17.02 -6.10 -4.97
N GLN A 582 17.06 -6.03 -6.31
CA GLN A 582 17.92 -6.88 -7.16
C GLN A 582 17.82 -8.40 -6.86
N CYS A 583 16.71 -8.86 -6.30
CA CYS A 583 16.53 -10.28 -6.00
C CYS A 583 15.96 -11.02 -7.21
N ALA A 584 16.63 -12.10 -7.63
CA ALA A 584 16.13 -13.01 -8.66
C ALA A 584 15.09 -14.01 -8.14
N GLU A 585 15.24 -14.37 -6.87
CA GLU A 585 14.55 -15.51 -6.27
C GLU A 585 13.10 -15.17 -5.95
N ALA A 586 12.22 -16.16 -6.14
CA ALA A 586 10.87 -16.13 -5.60
C ALA A 586 10.94 -16.24 -4.07
N GLN A 587 10.37 -15.25 -3.39
CA GLN A 587 10.31 -15.17 -1.93
C GLN A 587 8.85 -14.93 -1.49
N GLY A 588 8.59 -15.01 -0.18
CA GLY A 588 7.26 -14.73 0.37
C GLY A 588 6.28 -15.88 0.16
N LEU A 589 5.08 -15.59 -0.37
CA LEU A 589 3.98 -16.56 -0.47
C LEU A 589 4.33 -17.92 -1.08
N PRO A 590 5.12 -18.03 -2.17
CA PRO A 590 5.52 -19.34 -2.70
C PRO A 590 6.36 -20.18 -1.74
N GLN A 591 7.08 -19.53 -0.81
CA GLN A 591 7.84 -20.21 0.23
C GLN A 591 6.96 -20.55 1.42
N PHE A 592 6.04 -19.65 1.79
CA PHE A 592 5.14 -19.82 2.94
C PHE A 592 4.21 -21.04 2.74
N VAL A 593 3.70 -21.26 1.53
CA VAL A 593 2.81 -22.41 1.27
C VAL A 593 3.54 -23.74 1.02
N ALA A 594 4.88 -23.75 1.05
CA ALA A 594 5.66 -24.87 0.53
C ALA A 594 5.66 -26.10 1.46
N ASP A 595 5.40 -25.92 2.76
CA ASP A 595 5.31 -27.02 3.72
C ASP A 595 3.90 -27.62 3.83
N ASP A 596 2.94 -27.09 3.06
CA ASP A 596 1.57 -27.60 2.92
C ASP A 596 0.85 -27.72 4.28
N ALA A 597 0.94 -26.69 5.11
CA ALA A 597 0.35 -26.73 6.44
C ALA A 597 -1.18 -26.90 6.36
N PRO A 598 -1.80 -27.63 7.31
CA PRO A 598 -3.26 -27.78 7.36
C PRO A 598 -3.92 -26.44 7.74
N LEU A 599 -5.04 -26.13 7.07
CA LEU A 599 -5.79 -24.87 7.19
C LEU A 599 -7.21 -25.01 7.78
N GLU A 600 -7.62 -26.22 8.15
CA GLU A 600 -8.90 -26.46 8.83
C GLU A 600 -8.78 -26.20 10.34
N ASP A 601 -9.77 -25.50 10.89
CA ASP A 601 -9.89 -25.12 12.31
C ASP A 601 -8.58 -24.62 12.95
N THR A 602 -7.92 -23.66 12.28
CA THR A 602 -6.60 -23.14 12.71
C THR A 602 -6.52 -21.62 12.61
N ASP A 603 -5.36 -21.05 12.93
CA ASP A 603 -5.07 -19.63 12.76
C ASP A 603 -4.68 -19.36 11.30
N VAL A 604 -5.55 -18.66 10.55
CA VAL A 604 -5.43 -18.50 9.10
C VAL A 604 -5.19 -17.05 8.71
N VAL A 605 -4.31 -16.85 7.74
CA VAL A 605 -4.01 -15.55 7.16
C VAL A 605 -4.48 -15.54 5.71
N LEU A 606 -5.26 -14.54 5.34
CA LEU A 606 -5.61 -14.26 3.95
C LEU A 606 -4.63 -13.27 3.35
N TRP A 607 -4.22 -13.53 2.12
CA TRP A 607 -3.36 -12.65 1.33
C TRP A 607 -4.06 -12.34 0.02
N TYR A 608 -4.71 -11.19 -0.05
CA TYR A 608 -5.58 -10.86 -1.18
C TYR A 608 -4.92 -9.86 -2.13
N THR A 609 -4.80 -10.26 -3.39
CA THR A 609 -4.25 -9.42 -4.46
C THR A 609 -5.35 -8.61 -5.12
N VAL A 610 -5.23 -7.30 -5.03
CA VAL A 610 -6.01 -6.29 -5.75
C VAL A 610 -5.20 -5.84 -6.96
N GLY A 611 -5.85 -5.56 -8.08
CA GLY A 611 -5.17 -5.00 -9.24
C GLY A 611 -5.89 -3.83 -9.90
N ALA A 612 -5.13 -3.01 -10.61
CA ALA A 612 -5.60 -2.00 -11.53
C ALA A 612 -4.91 -2.20 -12.89
N HIS A 613 -5.68 -2.35 -13.95
CA HIS A 613 -5.17 -2.57 -15.30
C HIS A 613 -5.14 -1.26 -16.06
N HIS A 614 -3.95 -0.67 -16.19
CA HIS A 614 -3.80 0.68 -16.73
C HIS A 614 -3.38 0.66 -18.19
N VAL A 615 -4.38 0.70 -19.07
CA VAL A 615 -4.20 1.11 -20.47
C VAL A 615 -4.36 2.62 -20.50
N VAL A 616 -3.22 3.33 -20.50
CA VAL A 616 -3.18 4.79 -20.43
C VAL A 616 -4.03 5.48 -21.51
N CYS A 617 -4.56 6.65 -21.19
CA CYS A 617 -5.32 7.48 -22.11
C CYS A 617 -4.93 8.97 -22.00
N PRO A 618 -5.28 9.83 -22.98
CA PRO A 618 -5.00 11.26 -22.91
C PRO A 618 -5.60 11.95 -21.68
N GLU A 619 -6.72 11.46 -21.15
CA GLU A 619 -7.38 11.97 -19.96
C GLU A 619 -6.57 11.76 -18.67
N ASP A 620 -5.60 10.84 -18.68
CA ASP A 620 -4.66 10.63 -17.58
C ASP A 620 -3.52 11.67 -17.55
N TRP A 621 -3.43 12.53 -18.58
CA TRP A 621 -2.37 13.52 -18.73
C TRP A 621 -2.90 14.95 -18.52
N PRO A 622 -2.20 15.81 -17.74
CA PRO A 622 -0.85 15.68 -17.22
C PRO A 622 -0.75 15.20 -15.77
N VAL A 623 -1.90 15.01 -15.14
CA VAL A 623 -2.10 14.43 -13.83
C VAL A 623 -3.36 13.57 -13.93
N MET A 624 -3.25 12.32 -13.51
CA MET A 624 -4.27 11.31 -13.65
C MET A 624 -5.44 11.61 -12.69
N PRO A 625 -6.70 11.56 -13.16
CA PRO A 625 -7.84 11.50 -12.26
C PRO A 625 -7.77 10.26 -11.37
N CYS A 626 -8.31 10.31 -10.15
CA CYS A 626 -8.28 9.16 -9.25
C CYS A 626 -8.93 7.92 -9.88
N HIS A 627 -8.18 6.82 -9.93
CA HIS A 627 -8.68 5.47 -10.21
C HIS A 627 -8.91 4.74 -8.88
N TYR A 628 -10.01 4.00 -8.76
CA TYR A 628 -10.41 3.31 -7.54
C TYR A 628 -10.41 1.81 -7.75
N THR A 629 -9.86 1.05 -6.80
CA THR A 629 -9.91 -0.43 -6.76
C THR A 629 -9.94 -0.89 -5.30
N GLY A 630 -10.21 -2.16 -5.02
CA GLY A 630 -10.15 -2.66 -3.64
C GLY A 630 -10.91 -3.96 -3.37
N PHE A 631 -11.37 -4.13 -2.13
CA PHE A 631 -12.20 -5.27 -1.73
C PHE A 631 -13.05 -4.96 -0.49
N LYS A 632 -14.05 -5.80 -0.24
CA LYS A 632 -14.94 -5.64 0.93
C LYS A 632 -15.07 -6.94 1.71
N LEU A 633 -14.98 -6.87 3.04
CA LEU A 633 -15.33 -7.94 3.96
C LEU A 633 -16.72 -7.68 4.53
N LYS A 634 -17.60 -8.68 4.49
CA LYS A 634 -18.98 -8.55 4.96
C LYS A 634 -19.33 -9.69 5.93
N PRO A 635 -19.99 -9.42 7.07
CA PRO A 635 -20.47 -10.48 7.94
C PRO A 635 -21.48 -11.38 7.20
N VAL A 636 -21.34 -12.70 7.36
CA VAL A 636 -22.26 -13.72 6.82
C VAL A 636 -22.66 -14.66 7.95
N GLY A 637 -23.88 -14.47 8.47
CA GLY A 637 -24.34 -15.24 9.64
C GLY A 637 -23.50 -15.01 10.90
N PHE A 638 -22.71 -13.92 10.97
CA PHE A 638 -21.98 -13.53 12.18
C PHE A 638 -22.92 -13.01 13.27
N PHE A 639 -23.94 -12.25 12.86
CA PHE A 639 -24.99 -11.72 13.73
C PHE A 639 -26.32 -12.45 13.48
N ASP A 640 -27.23 -12.39 14.45
CA ASP A 640 -28.60 -12.96 14.36
C ASP A 640 -29.48 -12.21 13.34
N GLY A 641 -29.09 -10.99 12.97
CA GLY A 641 -29.84 -10.17 12.02
C GLY A 641 -29.03 -8.95 11.58
N ASN A 642 -29.70 -7.97 11.00
CA ASN A 642 -29.05 -6.72 10.60
C ASN A 642 -28.49 -5.98 11.84
N PRO A 643 -27.15 -5.84 11.99
CA PRO A 643 -26.54 -5.23 13.18
C PRO A 643 -26.73 -3.70 13.25
N ALA A 644 -27.28 -3.10 12.19
CA ALA A 644 -27.53 -1.66 12.06
C ALA A 644 -29.00 -1.26 12.35
N LEU A 645 -29.83 -2.16 12.90
CA LEU A 645 -31.24 -1.83 13.21
C LEU A 645 -31.40 -0.83 14.35
N ASP A 646 -30.42 -0.73 15.25
CA ASP A 646 -30.43 0.20 16.37
C ASP A 646 -29.91 1.61 16.03
N LEU A 647 -29.54 1.84 14.76
CA LEU A 647 -29.31 3.19 14.27
C LEU A 647 -30.58 4.04 14.50
N PRO A 648 -30.47 5.28 14.98
CA PRO A 648 -31.63 6.14 15.16
C PRO A 648 -32.19 6.63 13.81
N PRO A 649 -33.51 6.87 13.71
CA PRO A 649 -34.08 7.54 12.54
C PRO A 649 -33.47 8.94 12.37
N SER A 650 -33.35 9.41 11.13
CA SER A 650 -32.96 10.80 10.90
C SER A 650 -34.07 11.75 11.40
N PRO A 651 -33.74 12.76 12.22
CA PRO A 651 -34.74 13.75 12.60
C PRO A 651 -35.22 14.49 11.35
N PRO A 652 -36.54 14.77 11.22
CA PRO A 652 -37.05 15.52 10.08
C PRO A 652 -36.44 16.93 10.09
N LYS A 653 -35.56 17.22 9.13
CA LYS A 653 -35.08 18.59 8.89
C LYS A 653 -36.05 19.30 7.96
N ALA A 654 -36.58 20.43 8.40
CA ALA A 654 -37.29 21.37 7.54
C ALA A 654 -36.25 22.11 6.67
N CYS A 655 -35.90 21.57 5.51
CA CYS A 655 -35.12 22.32 4.52
C CYS A 655 -36.09 23.09 3.63
N HIS A 656 -35.99 24.43 3.70
CA HIS A 656 -36.55 25.46 2.82
C HIS A 656 -38.02 25.28 2.39
N ALA A 657 -38.92 26.06 3.02
CA ALA A 657 -40.12 26.52 2.31
C ALA A 657 -39.66 27.26 1.04
N LYS A 658 -40.15 26.80 -0.12
CA LYS A 658 -39.87 27.36 -1.44
C LYS A 658 -40.16 28.84 -1.55
#